data_AF-A0A2W2BT77-F1
#
_entry.id   AF-A0A2W2BT77-F1
#
_cell.length_a   1.000
_cell.length_b   1.000
_cell.length_c   1.000
_cell.angle_alpha   90.00
_cell.angle_beta   90.00
_cell.angle_gamma   90.00
#
_symmetry.space_group_name_H-M   'P 1'
#
loop_
_entity.id
_entity.type
_entity.pdbx_description
1 polymer ?
#
loop_
_entity_poly.entity_id
_entity_poly.type
_entity_poly.pdbx_seq_one_letter_code
_entity_poly.pdbx_strand_id
1 'polypeptide(L)'
;MFGWGSGRRLCGGLGAAVAAVAALSAVPAAALEVDTTRAAPAARMEAFEPDDFADRAARLPAGLTEAIRRDLGVSPEEYLATAAAARLAGEVVASLGDVVRSAWLDGQTLHVAVTDRGAAVAARSTGAQVQVGDVLSDALSAARAQDKLAYIDRAAERVVAVAAEVRGAPAESAAPSGSGEDRDHRGGEAVAVGAGHLCSSAFTGTDDDGDPRLLTAGHCATGPVDPALGELVPDSVAFGDERDAALIAVDGDVLPEVAGDPALPVHDSIDAVAGAPVCAAGVASGWTCGRILDARTTVPVSGQPVTGFLFDACVLPGDGGGAITAGTSALGLSSGSTWTGPSCADGDPAARGDDVSVGFPLTAVEAAYGDDFDLAVRVGAPEVTTPAADAATGPAPTIAGTADAAAGAVVTIRIEDGTELSAAVGPAGRWSVPVGSALEPGVYAYTATTSLEPTSGDPAVTSAETEGEFEVAEQAGLGVTWPAPGHVSPDGRLAFEGTGQPGADVVLTVGGAELARTTVGADGTWSLRAGSERPAGRFDAVLTQHVAETFAATTGTDAADTATATSESGDATVTVANVGVAPGAPVVSAPLGRIEPADAAVLRGAGAPGATVAVRVAASDADVAAAPELRTEAAGDGSWSVRLDAPLAAGRHVVVATQSVDDLTSEPSAPVVVDVAAPARADGGPVAVEPAAEDGGLPGGALAGAAGILVAGAAAAASIVWRRRRTAG
;
A
#
# COMPACT_ATOMS: atom_id res chain seq x y z
N MET A 1 72.41 -7.52 36.72
CA MET A 1 72.85 -6.63 37.82
C MET A 1 71.78 -6.65 38.91
N PHE A 2 72.18 -6.36 40.16
CA PHE A 2 71.41 -6.22 41.42
C PHE A 2 69.96 -5.69 41.30
N GLY A 3 69.01 -5.97 42.21
CA GLY A 3 68.99 -6.71 43.49
C GLY A 3 67.55 -6.69 44.08
N TRP A 4 67.04 -7.72 44.78
CA TRP A 4 67.22 -8.11 46.19
C TRP A 4 66.41 -7.31 47.24
N GLY A 5 65.69 -8.01 48.14
CA GLY A 5 64.96 -7.45 49.30
C GLY A 5 63.51 -8.00 49.42
N SER A 6 63.20 -9.16 50.05
CA SER A 6 63.39 -9.57 51.46
C SER A 6 62.54 -8.76 52.46
N GLY A 7 61.64 -9.34 53.29
CA GLY A 7 61.14 -10.72 53.40
C GLY A 7 60.41 -10.98 54.73
N ARG A 8 60.17 -12.28 55.05
CA ARG A 8 60.04 -12.89 56.40
C ARG A 8 58.79 -12.58 57.26
N ARG A 9 58.24 -13.45 58.13
CA ARG A 9 58.30 -14.90 58.44
C ARG A 9 57.56 -15.13 59.80
N LEU A 10 57.10 -16.38 60.04
CA LEU A 10 56.77 -17.02 61.35
C LEU A 10 55.47 -16.55 62.08
N CYS A 11 54.76 -17.34 62.92
CA CYS A 11 54.87 -18.77 63.30
C CYS A 11 53.56 -19.41 63.84
N GLY A 12 53.27 -20.68 63.49
CA GLY A 12 52.44 -21.64 64.27
C GLY A 12 50.92 -21.43 64.34
N GLY A 13 50.08 -22.45 64.60
CA GLY A 13 50.34 -23.89 64.70
C GLY A 13 49.19 -24.69 65.35
N LEU A 14 48.94 -25.92 64.87
CA LEU A 14 48.06 -26.99 65.41
C LEU A 14 46.54 -26.75 65.51
N GLY A 15 45.78 -27.70 64.96
CA GLY A 15 44.33 -27.88 65.14
C GLY A 15 43.78 -28.87 64.12
N ALA A 16 43.54 -30.13 64.52
CA ALA A 16 43.20 -31.21 63.59
C ALA A 16 41.68 -31.36 63.37
N ALA A 17 41.32 -31.64 62.10
CA ALA A 17 40.17 -32.40 61.59
C ALA A 17 38.79 -32.34 62.29
N VAL A 18 37.73 -32.07 61.50
CA VAL A 18 36.75 -33.08 61.02
C VAL A 18 35.72 -32.40 60.08
N ALA A 19 35.06 -33.19 59.22
CA ALA A 19 33.95 -32.86 58.33
C ALA A 19 34.28 -32.05 57.06
N ALA A 20 34.67 -32.77 55.99
CA ALA A 20 34.59 -32.26 54.62
C ALA A 20 33.13 -32.29 54.13
N VAL A 21 32.50 -31.13 54.04
CA VAL A 21 31.27 -30.95 53.23
C VAL A 21 31.70 -30.56 51.82
N ALA A 22 31.21 -31.29 50.81
CA ALA A 22 31.54 -31.02 49.42
C ALA A 22 30.84 -29.73 48.95
N ALA A 23 31.56 -28.61 48.98
CA ALA A 23 31.17 -27.41 48.25
C ALA A 23 31.52 -27.61 46.77
N LEU A 24 30.52 -27.69 45.89
CA LEU A 24 30.74 -27.54 44.46
C LEU A 24 31.24 -26.11 44.21
N SER A 25 32.51 -25.96 43.86
CA SER A 25 33.02 -24.72 43.29
C SER A 25 32.37 -24.52 41.92
N ALA A 26 31.35 -23.68 41.85
CA ALA A 26 30.81 -23.22 40.57
C ALA A 26 31.94 -22.58 39.77
N VAL A 27 32.19 -23.10 38.56
CA VAL A 27 33.01 -22.40 37.57
C VAL A 27 32.25 -21.11 37.25
N PRO A 28 32.90 -19.92 37.30
CA PRO A 28 32.23 -18.71 36.83
C PRO A 28 31.92 -18.93 35.35
N ALA A 29 30.64 -18.91 34.99
CA ALA A 29 30.25 -18.84 33.60
C ALA A 29 30.91 -17.57 33.03
N ALA A 30 31.76 -17.73 32.02
CA ALA A 30 32.15 -16.60 31.21
C ALA A 30 30.87 -16.04 30.61
N ALA A 31 30.46 -14.86 31.07
CA ALA A 31 29.38 -14.15 30.42
C ALA A 31 29.81 -13.92 28.97
N LEU A 32 29.01 -14.41 28.03
CA LEU A 32 29.04 -13.88 26.68
C LEU A 32 28.67 -12.41 26.81
N GLU A 33 29.66 -11.53 26.73
CA GLU A 33 29.44 -10.11 26.49
C GLU A 33 28.83 -10.00 25.09
N VAL A 34 27.50 -10.11 25.05
CA VAL A 34 26.72 -9.70 23.89
C VAL A 34 26.95 -8.20 23.78
N ASP A 35 27.58 -7.78 22.68
CA ASP A 35 27.79 -6.38 22.39
C ASP A 35 26.45 -5.69 22.15
N THR A 36 25.93 -5.05 23.21
CA THR A 36 24.68 -4.30 23.17
C THR A 36 24.86 -2.87 22.62
N THR A 37 26.02 -2.54 22.04
CA THR A 37 26.30 -1.19 21.51
C THR A 37 25.97 -1.01 20.03
N ARG A 38 25.53 -2.06 19.32
CA ARG A 38 25.00 -1.91 17.96
C ARG A 38 23.78 -1.01 18.01
N ALA A 39 23.89 0.17 17.39
CA ALA A 39 22.81 1.14 17.28
C ALA A 39 21.54 0.48 16.73
N ALA A 40 20.38 0.96 17.17
CA ALA A 40 19.12 0.53 16.58
C ALA A 40 19.17 0.84 15.06
N PRO A 41 18.67 -0.06 14.20
CA PRO A 41 18.65 0.19 12.76
C PRO A 41 17.83 1.46 12.48
N ALA A 42 18.36 2.32 11.62
CA ALA A 42 17.77 3.62 11.30
C ALA A 42 16.42 3.48 10.57
N ALA A 43 16.34 2.51 9.65
CA ALA A 43 15.12 2.17 8.93
C ALA A 43 14.41 0.94 9.51
N ARG A 44 13.09 0.90 9.38
CA ARG A 44 12.23 -0.24 9.73
C ARG A 44 11.14 -0.38 8.67
N MET A 45 10.87 -1.61 8.26
CA MET A 45 9.73 -1.91 7.40
C MET A 45 8.41 -1.55 8.07
N GLU A 46 7.55 -0.91 7.30
CA GLU A 46 6.14 -0.71 7.59
C GLU A 46 5.31 -1.17 6.38
N ALA A 47 3.98 -1.24 6.57
CA ALA A 47 3.04 -1.52 5.48
C ALA A 47 2.41 -0.20 5.02
N PHE A 48 2.17 -0.10 3.73
CA PHE A 48 1.62 1.08 3.07
C PHE A 48 0.23 0.75 2.53
N GLU A 49 -0.80 1.46 2.99
CA GLU A 49 -2.16 1.28 2.49
C GLU A 49 -2.29 1.89 1.08
N PRO A 50 -2.80 1.16 0.07
CA PRO A 50 -2.91 1.68 -1.29
C PRO A 50 -3.68 3.00 -1.39
N ASP A 51 -4.76 3.16 -0.61
CA ASP A 51 -5.61 4.35 -0.65
C ASP A 51 -4.85 5.67 -0.35
N ASP A 52 -3.74 5.61 0.41
CA ASP A 52 -2.89 6.78 0.68
C ASP A 52 -2.22 7.34 -0.59
N PHE A 53 -2.07 6.52 -1.64
CA PHE A 53 -1.39 6.84 -2.90
C PHE A 53 -2.35 7.28 -4.01
N ALA A 54 -3.66 7.36 -3.76
CA ALA A 54 -4.67 7.66 -4.79
C ALA A 54 -4.37 8.95 -5.59
N ASP A 55 -3.94 10.02 -4.92
CA ASP A 55 -3.61 11.30 -5.56
C ASP A 55 -2.35 11.22 -6.45
N ARG A 56 -1.38 10.36 -6.10
CA ARG A 56 -0.18 10.10 -6.92
C ARG A 56 -0.51 9.15 -8.07
N ALA A 57 -1.30 8.11 -7.83
CA ALA A 57 -1.78 7.15 -8.83
C ALA A 57 -2.57 7.84 -9.95
N ALA A 58 -3.41 8.83 -9.61
CA ALA A 58 -4.17 9.62 -10.57
C ALA A 58 -3.30 10.51 -11.50
N ARG A 59 -2.02 10.73 -11.16
CA ARG A 59 -1.06 11.52 -11.95
C ARG A 59 -0.09 10.66 -12.78
N LEU A 60 -0.16 9.34 -12.71
CA LEU A 60 0.72 8.46 -13.50
C LEU A 60 0.40 8.53 -15.00
N PRO A 61 1.40 8.33 -15.89
CA PRO A 61 1.18 8.20 -17.32
C PRO A 61 0.10 7.16 -17.65
N ALA A 62 -0.74 7.46 -18.64
CA ALA A 62 -1.78 6.51 -19.08
C ALA A 62 -1.19 5.17 -19.56
N GLY A 63 -0.03 5.22 -20.25
CA GLY A 63 0.68 4.02 -20.72
C GLY A 63 1.24 3.16 -19.58
N LEU A 64 1.85 3.79 -18.56
CA LEU A 64 2.32 3.09 -17.36
C LEU A 64 1.15 2.48 -16.57
N THR A 65 0.07 3.25 -16.41
CA THR A 65 -1.16 2.81 -15.74
C THR A 65 -1.77 1.57 -16.39
N GLU A 66 -1.73 1.47 -17.73
CA GLU A 66 -2.15 0.27 -18.46
C GLU A 66 -1.15 -0.88 -18.27
N ALA A 67 0.16 -0.62 -18.36
CA ALA A 67 1.20 -1.64 -18.18
C ALA A 67 1.15 -2.29 -16.79
N ILE A 68 0.95 -1.51 -15.72
CA ILE A 68 0.77 -2.02 -14.35
C ILE A 68 -0.40 -3.02 -14.29
N ARG A 69 -1.56 -2.66 -14.85
CA ARG A 69 -2.75 -3.54 -14.83
C ARG A 69 -2.58 -4.77 -15.73
N ARG A 70 -1.92 -4.60 -16.88
CA ARG A 70 -1.69 -5.64 -17.90
C ARG A 70 -0.69 -6.70 -17.42
N ASP A 71 0.44 -6.26 -16.88
CA ASP A 71 1.59 -7.13 -16.63
C ASP A 71 1.67 -7.59 -15.17
N LEU A 72 1.42 -6.68 -14.21
CA LEU A 72 1.47 -7.01 -12.78
C LEU A 72 0.12 -7.48 -12.22
N GLY A 73 -1.00 -7.12 -12.87
CA GLY A 73 -2.34 -7.50 -12.43
C GLY A 73 -2.83 -6.79 -11.15
N VAL A 74 -2.19 -5.69 -10.76
CA VAL A 74 -2.48 -4.89 -9.56
C VAL A 74 -3.06 -3.52 -9.94
N SER A 75 -3.54 -2.76 -8.95
CA SER A 75 -3.92 -1.36 -9.17
C SER A 75 -2.69 -0.43 -9.15
N PRO A 76 -2.74 0.77 -9.77
CA PRO A 76 -1.64 1.73 -9.69
C PRO A 76 -1.32 2.20 -8.26
N GLU A 77 -2.34 2.24 -7.39
CA GLU A 77 -2.21 2.52 -5.96
C GLU A 77 -1.41 1.41 -5.24
N GLU A 78 -1.76 0.14 -5.48
CA GLU A 78 -1.06 -1.03 -4.93
C GLU A 78 0.38 -1.14 -5.47
N TYR A 79 0.61 -0.78 -6.74
CA TYR A 79 1.94 -0.65 -7.32
C TYR A 79 2.79 0.41 -6.60
N LEU A 80 2.27 1.62 -6.40
CA LEU A 80 3.00 2.69 -5.71
C LEU A 80 3.29 2.36 -4.24
N ALA A 81 2.31 1.81 -3.53
CA ALA A 81 2.50 1.36 -2.14
C ALA A 81 3.56 0.24 -2.04
N THR A 82 3.63 -0.66 -3.03
CA THR A 82 4.67 -1.71 -3.08
C THR A 82 6.04 -1.16 -3.50
N ALA A 83 6.10 -0.15 -4.38
CA ALA A 83 7.34 0.55 -4.72
C ALA A 83 7.91 1.33 -3.51
N ALA A 84 7.05 1.97 -2.72
CA ALA A 84 7.43 2.59 -1.44
C ALA A 84 8.05 1.56 -0.46
N ALA A 85 7.46 0.36 -0.36
CA ALA A 85 8.04 -0.74 0.41
C ALA A 85 9.38 -1.23 -0.16
N ALA A 86 9.60 -1.18 -1.48
CA ALA A 86 10.88 -1.54 -2.11
C ALA A 86 11.99 -0.53 -1.79
N ARG A 87 11.71 0.77 -1.85
CA ARG A 87 12.63 1.83 -1.42
C ARG A 87 13.06 1.64 0.03
N LEU A 88 12.09 1.49 0.94
CA LEU A 88 12.33 1.25 2.37
C LEU A 88 13.07 -0.07 2.63
N ALA A 89 12.79 -1.11 1.84
CA ALA A 89 13.51 -2.38 1.92
C ALA A 89 15.00 -2.23 1.53
N GLY A 90 15.31 -1.38 0.54
CA GLY A 90 16.68 -1.01 0.19
C GLY A 90 17.42 -0.38 1.38
N GLU A 91 16.84 0.64 2.00
CA GLU A 91 17.38 1.27 3.22
C GLU A 91 17.60 0.27 4.36
N VAL A 92 16.62 -0.61 4.61
CA VAL A 92 16.72 -1.65 5.65
C VAL A 92 17.85 -2.62 5.33
N VAL A 93 17.99 -3.10 4.10
CA VAL A 93 19.07 -3.99 3.67
C VAL A 93 20.44 -3.31 3.81
N ALA A 94 20.58 -2.07 3.35
CA ALA A 94 21.79 -1.28 3.49
C ALA A 94 22.18 -1.08 4.97
N SER A 95 21.21 -0.77 5.85
CA SER A 95 21.45 -0.59 7.29
C SER A 95 21.90 -1.86 8.02
N LEU A 96 21.58 -3.03 7.48
CA LEU A 96 22.03 -4.33 8.01
C LEU A 96 23.44 -4.68 7.52
N GLY A 97 23.79 -4.30 6.28
CA GLY A 97 25.10 -4.51 5.66
C GLY A 97 25.43 -5.99 5.46
N ASP A 98 26.73 -6.34 5.57
CA ASP A 98 27.31 -7.68 5.32
C ASP A 98 26.67 -8.87 6.04
N VAL A 99 25.75 -8.65 6.98
CA VAL A 99 24.98 -9.72 7.63
C VAL A 99 23.89 -10.29 6.71
N VAL A 100 23.46 -9.52 5.70
CA VAL A 100 22.48 -9.93 4.69
C VAL A 100 23.17 -10.85 3.68
N ARG A 101 22.70 -12.10 3.60
CA ARG A 101 23.11 -13.08 2.58
C ARG A 101 22.28 -12.94 1.30
N SER A 102 20.98 -12.74 1.47
CA SER A 102 20.02 -12.47 0.41
C SER A 102 18.81 -11.74 1.00
N ALA A 103 18.18 -10.91 0.20
CA ALA A 103 16.96 -10.18 0.56
C ALA A 103 15.99 -10.22 -0.63
N TRP A 104 14.69 -10.27 -0.33
CA TRP A 104 13.65 -10.18 -1.34
C TRP A 104 12.33 -9.69 -0.73
N LEU A 105 11.47 -9.10 -1.57
CA LEU A 105 10.09 -8.76 -1.24
C LEU A 105 9.12 -9.88 -1.62
N ASP A 106 8.12 -10.09 -0.77
CA ASP A 106 6.85 -10.76 -1.12
C ASP A 106 5.70 -9.78 -0.82
N GLY A 107 5.14 -9.18 -1.88
CA GLY A 107 4.36 -7.95 -1.77
C GLY A 107 5.19 -6.84 -1.11
N GLN A 108 4.70 -6.28 0.00
CA GLN A 108 5.43 -5.31 0.83
C GLN A 108 6.31 -5.97 1.92
N THR A 109 6.28 -7.30 2.05
CA THR A 109 7.02 -8.01 3.12
C THR A 109 8.47 -8.20 2.71
N LEU A 110 9.41 -7.53 3.39
CA LEU A 110 10.84 -7.82 3.25
C LEU A 110 11.20 -9.11 3.97
N HIS A 111 11.74 -10.06 3.23
CA HIS A 111 12.42 -11.24 3.72
C HIS A 111 13.94 -11.06 3.67
N VAL A 112 14.64 -11.47 4.73
CA VAL A 112 16.10 -11.42 4.81
C VAL A 112 16.63 -12.78 5.26
N ALA A 113 17.52 -13.35 4.46
CA ALA A 113 18.36 -14.46 4.90
C ALA A 113 19.67 -13.90 5.47
N VAL A 114 20.04 -14.35 6.68
CA VAL A 114 21.32 -13.98 7.31
C VAL A 114 22.23 -15.20 7.47
N THR A 115 23.50 -14.95 7.73
CA THR A 115 24.54 -15.98 7.91
C THR A 115 24.41 -16.77 9.22
N ASP A 116 24.02 -16.12 10.33
CA ASP A 116 23.95 -16.75 11.64
C ASP A 116 22.79 -16.25 12.54
N ARG A 117 22.62 -16.89 13.71
CA ARG A 117 21.51 -16.60 14.64
C ARG A 117 21.64 -15.27 15.40
N GLY A 118 22.85 -14.75 15.57
CA GLY A 118 23.10 -13.44 16.19
C GLY A 118 22.71 -12.31 15.24
N ALA A 119 23.14 -12.39 13.98
CA ALA A 119 22.66 -11.50 12.91
C ALA A 119 21.13 -11.47 12.81
N ALA A 120 20.49 -12.63 13.01
CA ALA A 120 19.04 -12.76 12.95
C ALA A 120 18.27 -12.01 14.06
N VAL A 121 18.93 -11.55 15.13
CA VAL A 121 18.28 -10.70 16.15
C VAL A 121 18.20 -9.26 15.66
N ALA A 122 19.30 -8.72 15.12
CA ALA A 122 19.35 -7.37 14.56
C ALA A 122 18.36 -7.22 13.39
N ALA A 123 18.39 -8.16 12.43
CA ALA A 123 17.52 -8.12 11.26
C ALA A 123 16.02 -8.26 11.60
N ARG A 124 15.62 -8.92 12.71
CA ARG A 124 14.20 -8.95 13.12
C ARG A 124 13.74 -7.63 13.72
N SER A 125 14.66 -6.82 14.24
CA SER A 125 14.30 -5.52 14.82
C SER A 125 13.92 -4.47 13.76
N THR A 126 14.22 -4.71 12.47
CA THR A 126 13.79 -3.88 11.33
C THR A 126 12.38 -4.19 10.84
N GLY A 127 11.67 -5.17 11.42
CA GLY A 127 10.37 -5.62 10.91
C GLY A 127 10.43 -6.66 9.79
N ALA A 128 11.62 -6.95 9.24
CA ALA A 128 11.80 -7.98 8.21
C ALA A 128 11.51 -9.41 8.71
N GLN A 129 11.06 -10.29 7.81
CA GLN A 129 10.95 -11.73 8.06
C GLN A 129 12.31 -12.40 7.89
N VAL A 130 12.89 -12.89 8.98
CA VAL A 130 14.30 -13.34 8.99
C VAL A 130 14.48 -14.85 9.14
N GLN A 131 15.17 -15.44 8.18
CA GLN A 131 15.67 -16.81 8.19
C GLN A 131 17.22 -16.87 8.29
N VAL A 132 17.75 -18.03 8.69
CA VAL A 132 19.21 -18.27 8.76
C VAL A 132 19.60 -19.26 7.68
N GLY A 133 20.49 -18.84 6.78
CA GLY A 133 20.77 -19.55 5.53
C GLY A 133 19.65 -19.43 4.50
N ASP A 134 19.96 -19.84 3.26
CA ASP A 134 18.99 -19.87 2.15
C ASP A 134 19.47 -20.86 1.08
N VAL A 135 18.77 -22.00 0.99
CA VAL A 135 19.14 -23.10 0.08
C VAL A 135 19.01 -22.71 -1.39
N LEU A 136 18.10 -21.77 -1.72
CA LEU A 136 17.95 -21.30 -3.10
C LEU A 136 19.08 -20.35 -3.47
N SER A 137 19.54 -19.49 -2.54
CA SER A 137 20.76 -18.70 -2.74
C SER A 137 22.03 -19.57 -2.80
N ASP A 138 22.11 -20.64 -2.02
CA ASP A 138 23.20 -21.63 -2.13
C ASP A 138 23.23 -22.29 -3.51
N ALA A 139 22.06 -22.72 -4.02
CA ALA A 139 21.91 -23.33 -5.33
C ALA A 139 22.21 -22.34 -6.48
N LEU A 140 21.76 -21.09 -6.36
CA LEU A 140 22.07 -20.02 -7.31
C LEU A 140 23.58 -19.71 -7.34
N SER A 141 24.23 -19.60 -6.18
CA SER A 141 25.69 -19.42 -6.09
C SER A 141 26.44 -20.57 -6.74
N ALA A 142 25.96 -21.81 -6.55
CA ALA A 142 26.55 -23.00 -7.17
C ALA A 142 26.33 -23.07 -8.69
N ALA A 143 25.25 -22.46 -9.21
CA ALA A 143 25.03 -22.31 -10.66
C ALA A 143 25.95 -21.24 -11.26
N ARG A 144 26.05 -20.07 -10.61
CA ARG A 144 26.96 -18.97 -11.02
C ARG A 144 28.43 -19.40 -11.03
N ALA A 145 28.86 -20.22 -10.06
CA ALA A 145 30.19 -20.82 -10.04
C ALA A 145 30.48 -21.85 -11.17
N GLN A 146 29.51 -22.08 -12.06
CA GLN A 146 29.64 -22.88 -13.30
C GLN A 146 29.38 -22.03 -14.55
N ASP A 147 29.51 -20.70 -14.44
CA ASP A 147 29.27 -19.72 -15.50
C ASP A 147 27.85 -19.79 -16.11
N LYS A 148 26.85 -20.15 -15.30
CA LYS A 148 25.44 -20.21 -15.71
C LYS A 148 24.68 -18.99 -15.23
N LEU A 149 24.03 -18.30 -16.18
CA LEU A 149 23.02 -17.29 -15.88
C LEU A 149 21.78 -17.97 -15.29
N ALA A 150 21.34 -17.47 -14.14
CA ALA A 150 20.21 -18.00 -13.40
C ALA A 150 19.64 -16.96 -12.43
N TYR A 151 18.39 -17.15 -12.04
CA TYR A 151 17.67 -16.40 -10.99
C TYR A 151 16.90 -17.36 -10.06
N ILE A 152 16.32 -16.83 -8.98
CA ILE A 152 15.48 -17.61 -8.05
C ILE A 152 14.01 -17.29 -8.29
N ASP A 153 13.25 -18.30 -8.70
CA ASP A 153 11.78 -18.25 -8.67
C ASP A 153 11.34 -18.71 -7.27
N ARG A 154 11.06 -17.73 -6.41
CA ARG A 154 10.63 -17.96 -5.01
C ARG A 154 9.25 -18.61 -4.94
N ALA A 155 8.34 -18.27 -5.86
CA ALA A 155 6.97 -18.77 -5.87
C ALA A 155 6.90 -20.27 -6.23
N ALA A 156 7.79 -20.74 -7.11
CA ALA A 156 7.93 -22.16 -7.45
C ALA A 156 9.08 -22.87 -6.71
N GLU A 157 9.67 -22.24 -5.68
CA GLU A 157 10.78 -22.75 -4.84
C GLU A 157 11.96 -23.34 -5.66
N ARG A 158 12.36 -22.70 -6.76
CA ARG A 158 13.37 -23.22 -7.70
C ARG A 158 14.41 -22.17 -8.12
N VAL A 159 15.57 -22.66 -8.57
CA VAL A 159 16.52 -21.86 -9.36
C VAL A 159 16.23 -22.10 -10.84
N VAL A 160 16.06 -21.03 -11.59
CA VAL A 160 15.76 -21.05 -13.03
C VAL A 160 17.02 -20.70 -13.80
N ALA A 161 17.40 -21.53 -14.77
CA ALA A 161 18.54 -21.27 -15.63
C ALA A 161 18.08 -20.54 -16.90
N VAL A 162 18.69 -19.40 -17.19
CA VAL A 162 18.41 -18.64 -18.42
C VAL A 162 19.27 -19.23 -19.53
N ALA A 163 18.63 -19.95 -20.45
CA ALA A 163 19.30 -20.65 -21.55
C ALA A 163 19.36 -19.84 -22.86
N ALA A 164 18.55 -18.80 -22.98
CA ALA A 164 18.54 -17.90 -24.13
C ALA A 164 19.70 -16.89 -24.05
N GLU A 165 20.18 -16.43 -25.21
CA GLU A 165 21.16 -15.35 -25.29
C GLU A 165 20.49 -14.01 -24.97
N VAL A 166 21.08 -13.24 -24.05
CA VAL A 166 20.67 -11.86 -23.80
C VAL A 166 21.32 -10.95 -24.85
N ARG A 167 20.53 -10.07 -25.48
CA ARG A 167 20.98 -9.17 -26.53
C ARG A 167 20.61 -7.73 -26.21
N GLY A 168 21.62 -6.87 -26.16
CA GLY A 168 21.48 -5.42 -26.32
C GLY A 168 21.66 -5.10 -27.79
N ALA A 169 20.59 -4.63 -28.45
CA ALA A 169 20.58 -4.33 -29.87
C ALA A 169 19.61 -3.17 -30.17
N PRO A 170 20.02 -2.18 -30.99
CA PRO A 170 19.13 -1.11 -31.41
C PRO A 170 18.12 -1.62 -32.45
N ALA A 171 16.98 -0.93 -32.58
CA ALA A 171 15.98 -1.22 -33.62
C ALA A 171 16.36 -0.58 -34.96
N GLU A 172 16.09 -1.27 -36.08
CA GLU A 172 16.12 -0.62 -37.40
C GLU A 172 14.99 0.43 -37.50
N SER A 173 15.30 1.63 -37.99
CA SER A 173 14.33 2.71 -38.19
C SER A 173 14.37 3.28 -39.60
N ALA A 174 13.19 3.61 -40.12
CA ALA A 174 13.00 4.23 -41.42
C ALA A 174 13.15 5.76 -41.42
N ALA A 175 13.18 6.42 -40.25
CA ALA A 175 13.33 7.88 -40.14
C ALA A 175 13.82 8.31 -38.74
N PRO A 176 14.62 9.39 -38.63
CA PRO A 176 14.80 10.08 -37.35
C PRO A 176 13.49 10.76 -36.95
N SER A 177 13.06 10.57 -35.69
CA SER A 177 12.03 11.39 -35.06
C SER A 177 12.56 12.83 -34.91
N GLY A 178 11.73 13.81 -35.28
CA GLY A 178 12.21 15.16 -35.58
C GLY A 178 12.94 15.87 -34.43
N SER A 179 14.20 16.22 -34.66
CA SER A 179 14.99 17.13 -33.86
C SER A 179 14.59 18.59 -34.17
N GLY A 180 13.99 19.28 -33.19
CA GLY A 180 14.09 20.73 -33.11
C GLY A 180 15.36 21.08 -32.35
N GLU A 181 16.09 22.10 -32.81
CA GLU A 181 17.01 22.85 -31.94
C GLU A 181 16.19 23.42 -30.77
N ASP A 182 16.74 23.43 -29.55
CA ASP A 182 16.09 24.00 -28.35
C ASP A 182 14.82 23.25 -27.88
N ARG A 183 14.93 21.92 -27.71
CA ARG A 183 13.85 21.04 -27.21
C ARG A 183 14.20 20.48 -25.82
N ASP A 184 13.23 20.45 -24.91
CA ASP A 184 13.42 19.82 -23.60
C ASP A 184 13.63 18.30 -23.75
N HIS A 185 14.68 17.75 -23.13
CA HIS A 185 14.97 16.32 -23.11
C HIS A 185 14.44 15.66 -21.85
N ARG A 186 14.03 14.39 -21.95
CA ARG A 186 13.62 13.56 -20.81
C ARG A 186 13.97 12.08 -21.03
N GLY A 187 13.77 11.25 -20.00
CA GLY A 187 13.92 9.79 -20.11
C GLY A 187 12.89 9.15 -21.04
N GLY A 188 13.19 7.97 -21.60
CA GLY A 188 12.28 7.22 -22.48
C GLY A 188 12.08 7.81 -23.88
N GLU A 189 12.88 8.79 -24.29
CA GLU A 189 12.84 9.37 -25.65
C GLU A 189 13.72 8.58 -26.64
N ALA A 190 13.48 8.76 -27.94
CA ALA A 190 14.24 8.11 -29.00
C ALA A 190 15.65 8.71 -29.13
N VAL A 191 16.67 7.88 -28.95
CA VAL A 191 18.08 8.21 -29.21
C VAL A 191 18.46 7.60 -30.56
N ALA A 192 18.63 8.43 -31.59
CA ALA A 192 19.05 7.96 -32.90
C ALA A 192 20.56 7.72 -32.94
N VAL A 193 20.95 6.50 -33.34
CA VAL A 193 22.33 6.01 -33.28
C VAL A 193 22.77 5.49 -34.65
N GLY A 194 23.87 6.04 -35.18
CA GLY A 194 24.37 5.71 -36.50
C GLY A 194 23.35 5.89 -37.64
N ALA A 195 23.57 5.20 -38.76
CA ALA A 195 22.68 5.30 -39.92
C ALA A 195 21.46 4.37 -39.75
N GLY A 196 20.32 4.94 -39.36
CA GLY A 196 19.01 4.27 -39.42
C GLY A 196 18.73 3.30 -38.27
N HIS A 197 19.29 3.52 -37.09
CA HIS A 197 18.96 2.73 -35.89
C HIS A 197 18.49 3.63 -34.74
N LEU A 198 17.65 3.09 -33.85
CA LEU A 198 17.13 3.75 -32.66
C LEU A 198 17.44 2.95 -31.39
N CYS A 199 17.75 3.69 -30.34
CA CYS A 199 17.74 3.30 -28.94
C CYS A 199 16.79 4.23 -28.15
N SER A 200 16.77 4.09 -26.83
CA SER A 200 16.02 4.93 -25.91
C SER A 200 16.96 5.69 -24.96
N SER A 201 16.49 6.81 -24.38
CA SER A 201 17.14 7.47 -23.24
C SER A 201 16.63 6.91 -21.92
N ALA A 202 17.45 7.01 -20.86
CA ALA A 202 17.12 6.52 -19.54
C ALA A 202 16.61 7.64 -18.66
N PHE A 203 17.52 8.53 -18.28
CA PHE A 203 17.28 9.67 -17.41
C PHE A 203 18.08 10.85 -17.91
N THR A 204 17.74 12.01 -17.39
CA THR A 204 18.49 13.25 -17.60
C THR A 204 19.22 13.63 -16.32
N GLY A 205 20.21 14.49 -16.47
CA GLY A 205 21.06 14.97 -15.39
C GLY A 205 21.83 16.20 -15.80
N THR A 206 22.74 16.63 -14.93
CA THR A 206 23.76 17.64 -15.21
C THR A 206 25.12 17.11 -14.80
N ASP A 207 26.20 17.80 -15.15
CA ASP A 207 27.49 17.64 -14.47
C ASP A 207 27.65 18.69 -13.34
N ASP A 208 28.80 18.69 -12.67
CA ASP A 208 29.21 19.65 -11.63
C ASP A 208 29.15 21.14 -12.08
N ASP A 209 29.33 21.42 -13.38
CA ASP A 209 29.23 22.78 -13.94
C ASP A 209 27.77 23.18 -14.26
N GLY A 210 26.84 22.22 -14.17
CA GLY A 210 25.41 22.39 -14.46
C GLY A 210 25.04 22.16 -15.93
N ASP A 211 25.94 21.64 -16.76
CA ASP A 211 25.69 21.41 -18.19
C ASP A 211 24.77 20.18 -18.39
N PRO A 212 23.73 20.26 -19.24
CA PRO A 212 22.79 19.15 -19.48
C PRO A 212 23.42 17.84 -19.95
N ARG A 213 22.98 16.72 -19.36
CA ARG A 213 23.40 15.35 -19.68
C ARG A 213 22.19 14.44 -19.92
N LEU A 214 22.27 13.61 -20.96
CA LEU A 214 21.28 12.57 -21.27
C LEU A 214 21.95 11.20 -21.20
N LEU A 215 21.41 10.33 -20.34
CA LEU A 215 21.92 8.96 -20.12
C LEU A 215 21.28 7.98 -21.13
N THR A 216 22.09 7.10 -21.71
CA THR A 216 21.66 5.96 -22.54
C THR A 216 22.61 4.77 -22.34
N ALA A 217 22.34 3.63 -23.00
CA ALA A 217 23.19 2.45 -22.89
C ALA A 217 24.48 2.59 -23.72
N GLY A 218 25.58 2.05 -23.20
CA GLY A 218 26.89 2.10 -23.85
C GLY A 218 26.91 1.37 -25.19
N HIS A 219 26.18 0.25 -25.30
CA HIS A 219 26.08 -0.49 -26.55
C HIS A 219 25.42 0.32 -27.69
N CYS A 220 24.52 1.25 -27.36
CA CYS A 220 23.89 2.19 -28.29
C CYS A 220 24.86 3.28 -28.75
N ALA A 221 25.76 3.72 -27.87
CA ALA A 221 26.70 4.82 -28.11
C ALA A 221 28.05 4.39 -28.72
N THR A 222 28.16 3.15 -29.21
CA THR A 222 29.40 2.63 -29.86
C THR A 222 29.71 3.29 -31.22
N GLY A 223 28.76 4.06 -31.77
CA GLY A 223 28.93 4.92 -32.95
C GLY A 223 28.39 6.33 -32.70
N PRO A 224 28.50 7.26 -33.66
CA PRO A 224 27.99 8.62 -33.50
C PRO A 224 26.47 8.63 -33.29
N VAL A 225 26.02 9.43 -32.33
CA VAL A 225 24.62 9.84 -32.16
C VAL A 225 24.22 10.87 -33.24
N ASP A 226 22.93 11.15 -33.37
CA ASP A 226 22.45 12.25 -34.22
C ASP A 226 23.02 13.60 -33.72
N PRO A 227 23.75 14.38 -34.55
CA PRO A 227 24.27 15.69 -34.15
C PRO A 227 23.20 16.71 -33.75
N ALA A 228 21.92 16.48 -34.08
CA ALA A 228 20.81 17.32 -33.64
C ALA A 228 20.18 16.87 -32.30
N LEU A 229 20.76 15.84 -31.67
CA LEU A 229 20.53 15.49 -30.26
C LEU A 229 21.61 16.11 -29.36
N GLY A 230 22.88 16.07 -29.82
CA GLY A 230 24.03 16.56 -29.07
C GLY A 230 25.32 15.80 -29.44
N GLU A 231 26.32 15.85 -28.56
CA GLU A 231 27.60 15.14 -28.72
C GLU A 231 27.82 14.12 -27.58
N LEU A 232 28.52 13.02 -27.88
CA LEU A 232 28.90 12.04 -26.84
C LEU A 232 29.95 12.65 -25.90
N VAL A 233 29.72 12.56 -24.59
CA VAL A 233 30.71 12.99 -23.59
C VAL A 233 31.96 12.11 -23.73
N PRO A 234 33.17 12.68 -23.87
CA PRO A 234 34.41 11.92 -24.00
C PRO A 234 34.58 10.87 -22.90
N ASP A 235 35.10 9.71 -23.27
CA ASP A 235 35.38 8.57 -22.37
C ASP A 235 34.18 7.99 -21.57
N SER A 236 32.97 8.56 -21.69
CA SER A 236 31.75 8.07 -21.00
C SER A 236 31.22 6.74 -21.54
N VAL A 237 31.46 6.43 -22.82
CA VAL A 237 30.90 5.25 -23.50
C VAL A 237 31.55 3.95 -23.00
N ALA A 238 30.81 3.17 -22.21
CA ALA A 238 31.26 1.91 -21.65
C ALA A 238 30.29 0.78 -21.97
N PHE A 239 30.75 -0.24 -22.71
CA PHE A 239 30.01 -1.48 -22.97
C PHE A 239 30.95 -2.69 -22.83
N GLY A 240 30.66 -3.55 -21.84
CA GLY A 240 31.60 -4.56 -21.35
C GLY A 240 32.34 -4.08 -20.11
N ASP A 241 33.29 -4.89 -19.64
CA ASP A 241 34.00 -4.70 -18.36
C ASP A 241 33.03 -4.36 -17.19
N GLU A 242 31.93 -5.11 -17.13
CA GLU A 242 30.82 -5.01 -16.18
C GLU A 242 29.88 -3.79 -16.36
N ARG A 243 30.06 -2.96 -17.39
CA ARG A 243 29.30 -1.71 -17.62
C ARG A 243 28.51 -1.72 -18.93
N ASP A 244 27.41 -0.95 -18.96
CA ASP A 244 26.64 -0.65 -20.19
C ASP A 244 25.93 0.71 -20.09
N ALA A 245 26.69 1.80 -20.19
CA ALA A 245 26.18 3.17 -20.11
C ALA A 245 26.98 4.14 -21.01
N ALA A 246 26.37 5.27 -21.36
CA ALA A 246 27.00 6.40 -22.04
C ALA A 246 26.27 7.70 -21.71
N LEU A 247 27.00 8.81 -21.76
CA LEU A 247 26.46 10.16 -21.58
C LEU A 247 26.50 10.92 -22.91
N ILE A 248 25.42 11.66 -23.18
CA ILE A 248 25.33 12.61 -24.29
C ILE A 248 25.20 14.00 -23.67
N ALA A 249 26.08 14.92 -24.04
CA ALA A 249 25.91 16.35 -23.79
C ALA A 249 24.87 16.86 -24.80
N VAL A 250 23.77 17.41 -24.30
CA VAL A 250 22.61 17.80 -25.14
C VAL A 250 22.40 19.31 -25.15
N ASP A 251 21.88 19.84 -26.26
CA ASP A 251 21.47 21.24 -26.37
C ASP A 251 20.03 21.41 -25.88
N GLY A 252 19.78 22.36 -24.96
CA GLY A 252 18.46 22.65 -24.39
C GLY A 252 18.28 22.13 -22.96
N ASP A 253 17.11 22.41 -22.38
CA ASP A 253 16.82 22.06 -20.98
C ASP A 253 16.61 20.54 -20.78
N VAL A 254 16.91 20.07 -19.57
CA VAL A 254 16.66 18.69 -19.12
C VAL A 254 15.55 18.65 -18.08
N LEU A 255 14.61 17.72 -18.25
CA LEU A 255 13.47 17.57 -17.35
C LEU A 255 13.57 16.30 -16.50
N PRO A 256 13.35 16.37 -15.17
CA PRO A 256 13.44 15.22 -14.24
C PRO A 256 12.21 14.31 -14.35
N GLU A 257 12.03 13.68 -15.50
CA GLU A 257 10.88 12.86 -15.84
C GLU A 257 11.17 11.81 -16.93
N VAL A 258 10.29 10.81 -17.03
CA VAL A 258 10.29 9.78 -18.09
C VAL A 258 9.05 9.95 -18.96
N ALA A 259 9.22 9.78 -20.27
CA ALA A 259 8.22 10.03 -21.29
C ALA A 259 6.89 9.28 -21.05
N GLY A 260 5.79 10.03 -21.21
CA GLY A 260 4.43 9.59 -20.98
C GLY A 260 3.44 10.72 -21.22
N ASP A 261 2.15 10.43 -21.13
CA ASP A 261 1.08 11.43 -21.09
C ASP A 261 0.18 11.17 -19.86
N PRO A 262 0.27 11.97 -18.78
CA PRO A 262 1.38 12.91 -18.50
C PRO A 262 2.73 12.16 -18.32
N ALA A 263 3.85 12.90 -18.30
CA ALA A 263 5.17 12.31 -18.02
C ALA A 263 5.27 11.81 -16.56
N LEU A 264 6.10 10.78 -16.32
CA LEU A 264 6.36 10.25 -14.97
C LEU A 264 7.46 11.09 -14.31
N PRO A 265 7.22 11.80 -13.19
CA PRO A 265 8.29 12.48 -12.48
C PRO A 265 9.28 11.48 -11.86
N VAL A 266 10.57 11.84 -11.90
CA VAL A 266 11.65 11.14 -11.19
C VAL A 266 11.95 11.91 -9.91
N HIS A 267 11.86 11.26 -8.75
CA HIS A 267 12.03 11.92 -7.45
C HIS A 267 13.34 11.57 -6.73
N ASP A 268 13.85 10.35 -6.91
CA ASP A 268 15.09 9.84 -6.31
C ASP A 268 15.63 8.65 -7.12
N SER A 269 16.83 8.16 -6.78
CA SER A 269 17.37 6.88 -7.23
C SER A 269 17.26 5.81 -6.13
N ILE A 270 17.08 4.54 -6.51
CA ILE A 270 17.06 3.40 -5.58
C ILE A 270 17.84 2.19 -6.11
N ASP A 271 18.29 1.33 -5.19
CA ASP A 271 18.87 0.02 -5.52
C ASP A 271 17.81 -1.04 -5.83
N ALA A 272 18.20 -2.02 -6.64
CA ALA A 272 17.38 -3.19 -6.97
C ALA A 272 17.16 -4.12 -5.77
N VAL A 273 15.90 -4.42 -5.45
CA VAL A 273 15.49 -5.42 -4.45
C VAL A 273 14.70 -6.52 -5.14
N ALA A 274 15.15 -7.77 -5.07
CA ALA A 274 14.45 -8.90 -5.70
C ALA A 274 12.99 -8.99 -5.20
N GLY A 275 12.05 -9.30 -6.09
CA GLY A 275 10.60 -9.34 -5.82
C GLY A 275 9.89 -7.97 -5.92
N ALA A 276 10.61 -6.85 -5.87
CA ALA A 276 10.05 -5.52 -6.06
C ALA A 276 9.40 -5.36 -7.44
N PRO A 277 8.29 -4.59 -7.55
CA PRO A 277 7.74 -4.21 -8.84
C PRO A 277 8.68 -3.24 -9.55
N VAL A 278 8.76 -3.37 -10.87
CA VAL A 278 9.60 -2.57 -11.75
C VAL A 278 8.87 -2.34 -13.07
N CYS A 279 9.05 -1.17 -13.67
CA CYS A 279 8.55 -0.88 -15.01
C CYS A 279 9.67 -0.28 -15.88
N ALA A 280 9.67 -0.63 -17.16
CA ALA A 280 10.59 -0.11 -18.15
C ALA A 280 9.84 0.75 -19.18
N ALA A 281 10.50 1.81 -19.67
CA ALA A 281 10.03 2.67 -20.74
C ALA A 281 11.04 2.67 -21.88
N GLY A 282 10.59 2.27 -23.07
CA GLY A 282 11.41 2.28 -24.28
C GLY A 282 10.58 2.58 -25.53
N VAL A 283 11.26 3.01 -26.60
CA VAL A 283 10.60 3.49 -27.82
C VAL A 283 10.00 2.38 -28.70
N ALA A 284 10.35 1.12 -28.46
CA ALA A 284 9.81 -0.04 -29.17
C ALA A 284 8.68 -0.72 -28.37
N SER A 285 8.84 -0.95 -27.07
CA SER A 285 7.80 -1.57 -26.23
C SER A 285 6.77 -0.60 -25.64
N GLY A 286 7.10 0.69 -25.56
CA GLY A 286 6.38 1.64 -24.70
C GLY A 286 6.65 1.31 -23.23
N TRP A 287 5.61 1.39 -22.39
CA TRP A 287 5.67 0.97 -20.99
C TRP A 287 5.38 -0.53 -20.83
N THR A 288 6.24 -1.21 -20.08
CA THR A 288 6.09 -2.61 -19.64
C THR A 288 6.41 -2.71 -18.16
N CYS A 289 5.79 -3.66 -17.44
CA CYS A 289 6.01 -3.85 -16.01
C CYS A 289 6.26 -5.33 -15.67
N GLY A 290 6.84 -5.56 -14.50
CA GLY A 290 7.29 -6.86 -14.03
C GLY A 290 7.91 -6.78 -12.64
N ARG A 291 8.68 -7.80 -12.25
CA ARG A 291 9.39 -7.89 -10.98
C ARG A 291 10.87 -8.08 -11.17
N ILE A 292 11.65 -7.57 -10.22
CA ILE A 292 13.08 -7.82 -10.13
C ILE A 292 13.29 -9.29 -9.75
N LEU A 293 13.89 -10.07 -10.64
CA LEU A 293 14.19 -11.50 -10.44
C LEU A 293 15.49 -11.70 -9.64
N ASP A 294 16.46 -10.80 -9.82
CA ASP A 294 17.72 -10.79 -9.09
C ASP A 294 18.27 -9.38 -9.01
N ALA A 295 18.69 -8.97 -7.80
CA ALA A 295 19.24 -7.63 -7.55
C ALA A 295 20.64 -7.42 -8.13
N ARG A 296 21.45 -8.48 -8.30
CA ARG A 296 22.82 -8.34 -8.83
C ARG A 296 23.38 -9.63 -9.44
N THR A 297 23.66 -9.58 -10.73
CA THR A 297 24.37 -10.63 -11.47
C THR A 297 25.13 -10.05 -12.66
N THR A 298 26.23 -10.71 -13.04
CA THR A 298 26.89 -10.48 -14.33
C THR A 298 26.16 -11.24 -15.43
N VAL A 299 25.93 -10.59 -16.57
CA VAL A 299 25.20 -11.12 -17.72
C VAL A 299 26.02 -10.90 -19.00
N PRO A 300 26.15 -11.90 -19.90
CA PRO A 300 26.84 -11.74 -21.18
C PRO A 300 25.92 -11.07 -22.23
N VAL A 301 25.63 -9.77 -22.07
CA VAL A 301 24.81 -8.97 -23.00
C VAL A 301 25.52 -8.86 -24.35
N SER A 302 24.95 -9.47 -25.40
CA SER A 302 25.58 -9.57 -26.74
C SER A 302 27.03 -10.09 -26.69
N GLY A 303 27.37 -10.91 -25.68
CA GLY A 303 28.70 -11.46 -25.44
C GLY A 303 29.66 -10.59 -24.61
N GLN A 304 29.26 -9.38 -24.21
CA GLN A 304 30.02 -8.53 -23.27
C GLN A 304 29.52 -8.73 -21.82
N PRO A 305 30.41 -8.79 -20.81
CA PRO A 305 29.98 -8.89 -19.42
C PRO A 305 29.45 -7.54 -18.92
N VAL A 306 28.20 -7.53 -18.47
CA VAL A 306 27.54 -6.38 -17.83
C VAL A 306 27.04 -6.83 -16.46
N THR A 307 27.36 -6.11 -15.37
CA THR A 307 26.87 -6.45 -14.03
C THR A 307 25.74 -5.52 -13.63
N GLY A 308 24.56 -6.10 -13.45
CA GLY A 308 23.33 -5.36 -13.16
C GLY A 308 22.25 -6.26 -12.55
N PHE A 309 21.00 -5.87 -12.68
CA PHE A 309 19.84 -6.60 -12.13
C PHE A 309 19.04 -7.31 -13.24
N LEU A 310 18.34 -8.39 -12.87
CA LEU A 310 17.42 -9.10 -13.75
C LEU A 310 15.97 -8.74 -13.41
N PHE A 311 15.12 -8.65 -14.43
CA PHE A 311 13.68 -8.46 -14.28
C PHE A 311 12.89 -9.17 -15.39
N ASP A 312 11.59 -9.44 -15.18
CA ASP A 312 10.72 -10.16 -16.11
C ASP A 312 9.79 -9.25 -16.96
N ALA A 313 9.91 -7.92 -16.85
CA ALA A 313 9.23 -7.01 -17.77
C ALA A 313 9.83 -7.09 -19.18
N CYS A 314 8.97 -7.11 -20.19
CA CYS A 314 9.38 -7.18 -21.60
C CYS A 314 10.21 -5.96 -22.01
N VAL A 315 11.36 -6.20 -22.64
CA VAL A 315 12.22 -5.20 -23.28
C VAL A 315 12.54 -5.71 -24.68
N LEU A 316 12.32 -4.90 -25.72
CA LEU A 316 12.54 -5.26 -27.12
C LEU A 316 13.81 -4.59 -27.68
N PRO A 317 14.33 -5.05 -28.84
CA PRO A 317 15.35 -4.30 -29.56
C PRO A 317 14.89 -2.85 -29.82
N GLY A 318 15.77 -1.88 -29.54
CA GLY A 318 15.45 -0.44 -29.55
C GLY A 318 15.05 0.16 -28.19
N ASP A 319 14.64 -0.67 -27.22
CA ASP A 319 14.45 -0.23 -25.83
C ASP A 319 15.78 -0.20 -25.04
N GLY A 320 16.91 -0.54 -25.69
CA GLY A 320 18.25 -0.37 -25.14
C GLY A 320 18.51 1.08 -24.77
N GLY A 321 19.02 1.32 -23.56
CA GLY A 321 19.15 2.64 -22.96
C GLY A 321 17.86 3.20 -22.34
N GLY A 322 16.72 2.50 -22.43
CA GLY A 322 15.43 2.95 -21.90
C GLY A 322 15.40 3.00 -20.37
N ALA A 323 14.56 3.89 -19.83
CA ALA A 323 14.41 4.12 -18.40
C ALA A 323 13.82 2.89 -17.69
N ILE A 324 14.34 2.56 -16.50
CA ILE A 324 13.76 1.55 -15.62
C ILE A 324 13.47 2.20 -14.26
N THR A 325 12.22 2.12 -13.80
CA THR A 325 11.76 2.74 -12.55
C THR A 325 11.04 1.74 -11.64
N ALA A 326 10.98 2.07 -10.35
CA ALA A 326 10.07 1.46 -9.39
C ALA A 326 9.26 2.60 -8.73
N GLY A 327 7.96 2.66 -9.02
CA GLY A 327 7.18 3.86 -8.72
C GLY A 327 7.70 5.06 -9.50
N THR A 328 8.08 6.11 -8.76
CA THR A 328 8.73 7.35 -9.25
C THR A 328 10.25 7.38 -9.02
N SER A 329 10.82 6.28 -8.53
CA SER A 329 12.25 6.16 -8.25
C SER A 329 12.98 5.58 -9.46
N ALA A 330 14.11 6.17 -9.83
CA ALA A 330 14.97 5.71 -10.89
C ALA A 330 15.80 4.49 -10.42
N LEU A 331 15.71 3.38 -11.16
CA LEU A 331 16.37 2.11 -10.82
C LEU A 331 17.61 1.87 -11.69
N GLY A 332 17.55 2.26 -12.96
CA GLY A 332 18.61 2.01 -13.93
C GLY A 332 18.15 2.14 -15.37
N LEU A 333 18.97 1.63 -16.28
CA LEU A 333 18.72 1.64 -17.72
C LEU A 333 18.75 0.25 -18.34
N SER A 334 17.96 0.06 -19.38
CA SER A 334 17.85 -1.19 -20.12
C SER A 334 19.13 -1.52 -20.90
N SER A 335 19.77 -2.65 -20.58
CA SER A 335 20.94 -3.17 -21.31
C SER A 335 20.59 -4.17 -22.40
N GLY A 336 19.45 -4.85 -22.28
CA GLY A 336 19.02 -5.87 -23.24
C GLY A 336 18.21 -6.99 -22.60
N SER A 337 17.79 -7.95 -23.41
CA SER A 337 16.88 -9.01 -22.97
C SER A 337 17.00 -10.29 -23.79
N THR A 338 16.23 -11.32 -23.43
CA THR A 338 16.07 -12.54 -24.23
C THR A 338 14.97 -12.42 -25.30
N TRP A 339 14.14 -11.37 -25.28
CA TRP A 339 13.11 -11.15 -26.29
C TRP A 339 13.73 -10.74 -27.63
N THR A 340 13.59 -11.61 -28.63
CA THR A 340 14.08 -11.36 -30.00
C THR A 340 12.98 -11.10 -31.02
N GLY A 341 11.71 -11.11 -30.59
CA GLY A 341 10.55 -10.84 -31.44
C GLY A 341 10.26 -9.35 -31.59
N PRO A 342 9.44 -8.94 -32.57
CA PRO A 342 9.00 -7.56 -32.74
C PRO A 342 7.93 -7.12 -31.72
N SER A 343 7.43 -8.02 -30.86
CA SER A 343 6.45 -7.70 -29.84
C SER A 343 6.63 -8.52 -28.56
N CYS A 344 6.14 -7.99 -27.44
CA CYS A 344 6.08 -8.71 -26.16
C CYS A 344 5.17 -9.95 -26.19
N ALA A 345 4.35 -10.13 -27.24
CA ALA A 345 3.53 -11.33 -27.43
C ALA A 345 4.29 -12.49 -28.10
N ASP A 346 5.51 -12.24 -28.60
CA ASP A 346 6.35 -13.23 -29.28
C ASP A 346 7.30 -14.00 -28.31
N GLY A 347 7.21 -13.76 -27.00
CA GLY A 347 7.81 -14.66 -26.00
C GLY A 347 7.25 -16.07 -26.20
N ASP A 348 8.13 -17.06 -26.36
CA ASP A 348 7.77 -18.38 -26.93
C ASP A 348 6.59 -19.01 -26.16
N PRO A 349 5.43 -19.30 -26.80
CA PRO A 349 4.30 -19.95 -26.13
C PRO A 349 4.61 -21.34 -25.54
N ALA A 350 5.75 -21.95 -25.89
CA ALA A 350 6.29 -23.14 -25.24
C ALA A 350 7.12 -22.85 -23.98
N ALA A 351 7.72 -21.65 -23.86
CA ALA A 351 8.60 -21.21 -22.78
C ALA A 351 7.87 -20.28 -21.78
N ARG A 352 6.86 -20.82 -21.08
CA ARG A 352 6.09 -20.08 -20.06
C ARG A 352 6.98 -19.56 -18.92
N GLY A 353 7.45 -18.32 -19.03
CA GLY A 353 8.03 -17.53 -17.93
C GLY A 353 9.53 -17.71 -17.67
N ASP A 354 10.33 -18.00 -18.70
CA ASP A 354 11.80 -18.06 -18.58
C ASP A 354 12.54 -16.91 -19.34
N ASP A 355 11.81 -15.98 -19.97
CA ASP A 355 12.38 -14.77 -20.59
C ASP A 355 12.79 -13.73 -19.54
N VAL A 356 13.90 -13.03 -19.76
CA VAL A 356 14.48 -12.05 -18.81
C VAL A 356 15.04 -10.82 -19.51
N SER A 357 14.94 -9.68 -18.82
CA SER A 357 15.55 -8.40 -19.16
C SER A 357 16.65 -8.05 -18.16
N VAL A 358 17.63 -7.25 -18.61
CA VAL A 358 18.79 -6.81 -17.83
C VAL A 358 18.78 -5.30 -17.71
N GLY A 359 18.89 -4.80 -16.48
CA GLY A 359 19.09 -3.39 -16.21
C GLY A 359 20.49 -3.12 -15.66
N PHE A 360 21.19 -2.12 -16.18
CA PHE A 360 22.36 -1.55 -15.55
C PHE A 360 21.89 -0.57 -14.45
N PRO A 361 22.29 -0.72 -13.19
CA PRO A 361 21.73 0.05 -12.08
C PRO A 361 22.23 1.50 -12.07
N LEU A 362 21.35 2.44 -11.75
CA LEU A 362 21.69 3.87 -11.73
C LEU A 362 22.77 4.18 -10.69
N THR A 363 22.78 3.49 -9.55
CA THR A 363 23.83 3.62 -8.53
C THR A 363 25.23 3.21 -9.04
N ALA A 364 25.31 2.40 -10.11
CA ALA A 364 26.58 2.12 -10.79
C ALA A 364 26.93 3.12 -11.89
N VAL A 365 25.97 3.90 -12.38
CA VAL A 365 26.19 5.05 -13.29
C VAL A 365 26.74 6.23 -12.48
N GLU A 366 26.04 6.62 -11.41
CA GLU A 366 26.45 7.65 -10.45
C GLU A 366 27.88 7.36 -9.93
N ALA A 367 28.16 6.13 -9.48
CA ALA A 367 29.48 5.73 -9.02
C ALA A 367 30.56 5.54 -10.13
N ALA A 368 30.17 5.55 -11.41
CA ALA A 368 31.11 5.42 -12.54
C ALA A 368 31.48 6.74 -13.19
N TYR A 369 30.60 7.74 -13.14
CA TYR A 369 30.76 9.06 -13.75
C TYR A 369 31.02 10.15 -12.72
N GLY A 370 30.46 10.07 -11.51
CA GLY A 370 30.63 11.09 -10.46
C GLY A 370 30.27 12.47 -10.98
N ASP A 371 31.21 13.41 -10.82
CA ASP A 371 31.19 14.81 -11.27
C ASP A 371 30.68 15.02 -12.74
N ASP A 372 30.79 14.01 -13.62
CA ASP A 372 30.29 14.05 -15.01
C ASP A 372 28.76 13.79 -15.16
N PHE A 373 28.08 13.27 -14.13
CA PHE A 373 26.63 13.00 -14.14
C PHE A 373 25.98 12.90 -12.74
N ASP A 374 25.15 13.89 -12.44
CA ASP A 374 24.17 13.91 -11.35
C ASP A 374 22.74 13.73 -11.89
N LEU A 375 21.93 12.90 -11.23
CA LEU A 375 20.54 12.65 -11.63
C LEU A 375 19.67 13.90 -11.43
N ALA A 376 18.97 14.34 -12.48
CA ALA A 376 17.95 15.38 -12.35
C ALA A 376 16.72 14.81 -11.62
N VAL A 377 16.41 15.36 -10.44
CA VAL A 377 15.26 14.97 -9.60
C VAL A 377 14.24 16.09 -9.44
N ARG A 378 12.96 15.73 -9.41
CA ARG A 378 11.83 16.65 -9.20
C ARG A 378 11.57 16.85 -7.71
N VAL A 379 11.74 18.10 -7.26
CA VAL A 379 11.36 18.57 -5.92
C VAL A 379 10.30 19.67 -6.05
N GLY A 380 9.03 19.29 -5.95
CA GLY A 380 7.89 20.21 -6.04
C GLY A 380 7.73 21.09 -4.81
N ALA A 381 7.15 22.28 -5.01
CA ALA A 381 6.79 23.18 -3.91
C ALA A 381 5.75 22.52 -2.98
N PRO A 382 5.81 22.78 -1.66
CA PRO A 382 4.91 22.15 -0.71
C PRO A 382 3.52 22.80 -0.72
N GLU A 383 2.48 22.00 -0.92
CA GLU A 383 1.09 22.42 -0.77
C GLU A 383 0.67 22.30 0.69
N VAL A 384 0.42 23.43 1.36
CA VAL A 384 -0.13 23.44 2.72
C VAL A 384 -1.64 23.24 2.66
N THR A 385 -2.15 22.21 3.35
CA THR A 385 -3.60 21.90 3.41
C THR A 385 -4.20 22.10 4.79
N THR A 386 -3.36 22.12 5.84
CA THR A 386 -3.73 22.45 7.22
C THR A 386 -2.69 23.41 7.80
N PRO A 387 -3.09 24.51 8.46
CA PRO A 387 -4.44 25.07 8.48
C PRO A 387 -4.94 25.38 7.06
N ALA A 388 -6.26 25.34 6.86
CA ALA A 388 -6.82 25.86 5.61
C ALA A 388 -6.62 27.39 5.56
N ALA A 389 -6.55 27.97 4.35
CA ALA A 389 -6.47 29.41 4.20
C ALA A 389 -7.62 30.11 4.95
N ASP A 390 -7.30 31.23 5.62
CA ASP A 390 -8.21 32.00 6.48
C ASP A 390 -8.81 31.21 7.69
N ALA A 391 -8.28 30.02 8.03
CA ALA A 391 -8.76 29.27 9.17
C ALA A 391 -8.20 29.81 10.50
N ALA A 392 -9.11 30.11 11.42
CA ALA A 392 -8.79 30.41 12.82
C ALA A 392 -8.37 29.14 13.58
N THR A 393 -7.18 29.18 14.17
CA THR A 393 -6.53 28.06 14.86
C THR A 393 -6.32 28.33 16.35
N GLY A 394 -6.03 27.26 17.11
CA GLY A 394 -5.49 27.38 18.47
C GLY A 394 -4.01 27.77 18.46
N PRO A 395 -3.43 28.17 19.61
CA PRO A 395 -2.08 28.75 19.68
C PRO A 395 -0.91 27.82 19.28
N ALA A 396 -1.11 26.52 19.15
CA ALA A 396 -0.07 25.59 18.69
C ALA A 396 -0.62 24.72 17.55
N PRO A 397 -0.89 25.30 16.36
CA PRO A 397 -1.49 24.55 15.27
C PRO A 397 -0.54 23.45 14.76
N THR A 398 -1.09 22.43 14.13
CA THR A 398 -0.30 21.53 13.28
C THR A 398 -0.37 22.01 11.85
N ILE A 399 0.79 22.26 11.24
CA ILE A 399 0.90 22.59 9.82
C ILE A 399 1.13 21.28 9.07
N ALA A 400 0.30 20.97 8.07
CA ALA A 400 0.37 19.74 7.31
C ALA A 400 -0.01 19.96 5.85
N GLY A 401 0.43 19.05 4.98
CA GLY A 401 0.30 19.23 3.55
C GLY A 401 0.80 18.07 2.72
N THR A 402 0.98 18.35 1.42
CA THR A 402 1.54 17.45 0.42
C THR A 402 2.76 18.07 -0.26
N ALA A 403 3.64 17.24 -0.80
CA ALA A 403 4.76 17.65 -1.64
C ALA A 403 4.98 16.63 -2.77
N ASP A 404 5.26 17.13 -3.97
CA ASP A 404 5.62 16.33 -5.15
C ASP A 404 7.13 16.09 -5.16
N ALA A 405 7.59 15.29 -4.18
CA ALA A 405 8.99 15.00 -3.92
C ALA A 405 9.20 13.55 -3.42
N ALA A 406 10.45 13.14 -3.29
CA ALA A 406 10.84 11.86 -2.71
C ALA A 406 10.42 11.72 -1.24
N ALA A 407 10.30 10.47 -0.78
CA ALA A 407 10.21 10.20 0.66
C ALA A 407 11.52 10.62 1.34
N GLY A 408 11.44 11.22 2.52
CA GLY A 408 12.61 11.74 3.24
C GLY A 408 13.07 13.14 2.81
N ALA A 409 12.54 13.71 1.71
CA ALA A 409 12.69 15.13 1.42
C ALA A 409 12.16 15.98 2.58
N VAL A 410 12.73 17.16 2.81
CA VAL A 410 12.41 18.00 3.97
C VAL A 410 11.60 19.21 3.53
N VAL A 411 10.39 19.36 4.08
CA VAL A 411 9.62 20.59 4.01
C VAL A 411 10.07 21.51 5.15
N THR A 412 10.60 22.68 4.80
CA THR A 412 10.99 23.74 5.73
C THR A 412 9.95 24.85 5.70
N ILE A 413 9.42 25.23 6.85
CA ILE A 413 8.38 26.26 7.00
C ILE A 413 8.90 27.36 7.92
N ARG A 414 8.80 28.60 7.46
CA ARG A 414 9.24 29.79 8.17
C ARG A 414 8.03 30.69 8.45
N ILE A 415 7.57 30.69 9.69
CA ILE A 415 6.49 31.57 10.16
C ILE A 415 7.07 32.96 10.49
N GLU A 416 6.38 34.03 10.13
CA GLU A 416 6.77 35.42 10.45
C GLU A 416 6.99 35.61 11.97
N ASP A 417 8.11 36.26 12.33
CA ASP A 417 8.62 36.41 13.70
C ASP A 417 8.75 35.11 14.54
N GLY A 418 8.61 33.95 13.89
CA GLY A 418 8.55 32.63 14.51
C GLY A 418 9.82 31.79 14.46
N THR A 419 9.69 30.52 14.84
CA THR A 419 10.75 29.51 14.71
C THR A 419 10.62 28.79 13.37
N GLU A 420 11.75 28.42 12.77
CA GLU A 420 11.78 27.56 11.59
C GLU A 420 11.37 26.14 11.96
N LEU A 421 10.47 25.55 11.17
CA LEU A 421 9.91 24.22 11.37
C LEU A 421 10.34 23.32 10.21
N SER A 422 10.51 22.03 10.49
CA SER A 422 10.90 21.04 9.47
C SER A 422 10.08 19.76 9.60
N ALA A 423 9.60 19.23 8.48
CA ALA A 423 8.92 17.94 8.39
C ALA A 423 9.55 17.08 7.29
N ALA A 424 9.69 15.78 7.51
CA ALA A 424 10.00 14.85 6.43
C ALA A 424 8.73 14.54 5.61
N VAL A 425 8.87 14.47 4.30
CA VAL A 425 7.85 14.00 3.35
C VAL A 425 7.77 12.47 3.44
N GLY A 426 6.59 11.94 3.77
CA GLY A 426 6.34 10.50 3.78
C GLY A 426 6.19 9.91 2.36
N PRO A 427 6.17 8.57 2.20
CA PRO A 427 6.15 7.94 0.87
C PRO A 427 4.94 8.26 -0.02
N ALA A 428 3.79 8.58 0.58
CA ALA A 428 2.61 9.09 -0.13
C ALA A 428 2.71 10.59 -0.53
N GLY A 429 3.80 11.28 -0.17
CA GLY A 429 3.98 12.72 -0.36
C GLY A 429 3.39 13.60 0.75
N ARG A 430 2.83 13.01 1.80
CA ARG A 430 2.23 13.75 2.94
C ARG A 430 3.30 14.17 3.94
N TRP A 431 3.16 15.35 4.52
CA TRP A 431 4.04 15.86 5.58
C TRP A 431 3.22 16.57 6.67
N SER A 432 3.75 16.65 7.89
CA SER A 432 3.11 17.30 9.03
C SER A 432 4.12 17.71 10.09
N VAL A 433 3.98 18.91 10.67
CA VAL A 433 4.77 19.43 11.78
C VAL A 433 3.91 20.23 12.76
N PRO A 434 3.92 19.89 14.07
CA PRO A 434 3.29 20.73 15.08
C PRO A 434 4.12 21.99 15.35
N VAL A 435 3.47 23.14 15.49
CA VAL A 435 4.13 24.36 15.99
C VAL A 435 4.45 24.14 17.48
N GLY A 436 5.73 23.91 17.80
CA GLY A 436 6.16 23.48 19.13
C GLY A 436 6.06 24.53 20.24
N SER A 437 5.89 25.81 19.90
CA SER A 437 5.76 26.93 20.83
C SER A 437 4.41 27.62 20.61
N ALA A 438 3.68 27.90 21.69
CA ALA A 438 2.42 28.63 21.61
C ALA A 438 2.63 30.02 21.00
N LEU A 439 1.96 30.28 19.88
CA LEU A 439 1.83 31.57 19.23
C LEU A 439 0.82 32.46 19.99
N GLU A 440 1.00 33.77 19.90
CA GLU A 440 0.03 34.74 20.42
C GLU A 440 -1.14 34.88 19.42
N PRO A 441 -2.31 35.40 19.85
CA PRO A 441 -3.39 35.69 18.91
C PRO A 441 -3.00 36.73 17.85
N GLY A 442 -3.23 36.41 16.58
CA GLY A 442 -2.83 37.23 15.44
C GLY A 442 -2.87 36.48 14.11
N VAL A 443 -2.66 37.21 13.01
CA VAL A 443 -2.45 36.61 11.68
C VAL A 443 -0.95 36.40 11.48
N TYR A 444 -0.57 35.21 11.02
CA TYR A 444 0.81 34.83 10.75
C TYR A 444 0.98 34.47 9.27
N ALA A 445 1.84 35.21 8.58
CA ALA A 445 2.36 34.78 7.29
C ALA A 445 3.40 33.67 7.46
N TYR A 446 3.53 32.80 6.45
CA TYR A 446 4.61 31.83 6.36
C TYR A 446 5.14 31.73 4.92
N THR A 447 6.41 31.35 4.79
CA THR A 447 6.97 30.78 3.56
C THR A 447 7.33 29.31 3.79
N ALA A 448 7.25 28.50 2.74
CA ALA A 448 7.56 27.08 2.79
C ALA A 448 8.30 26.60 1.53
N THR A 449 9.30 25.75 1.70
CA THR A 449 10.05 25.09 0.62
C THR A 449 10.17 23.59 0.89
N THR A 450 10.31 22.80 -0.17
CA THR A 450 10.76 21.41 -0.08
C THR A 450 12.20 21.35 -0.56
N SER A 451 13.09 20.65 0.16
CA SER A 451 14.44 20.35 -0.28
C SER A 451 14.74 18.85 -0.23
N LEU A 452 15.62 18.39 -1.11
CA LEU A 452 16.17 17.03 -1.11
C LEU A 452 17.68 17.12 -1.34
N GLU A 453 18.46 16.45 -0.49
CA GLU A 453 19.87 16.14 -0.75
C GLU A 453 19.91 14.81 -1.53
N PRO A 454 20.29 14.80 -2.82
CA PRO A 454 20.41 13.57 -3.61
C PRO A 454 21.53 12.67 -3.08
N THR A 455 21.46 11.37 -3.39
CA THR A 455 22.53 10.42 -3.03
C THR A 455 23.82 10.65 -3.83
N SER A 456 23.71 11.23 -5.03
CA SER A 456 24.80 11.34 -6.00
C SER A 456 25.64 12.62 -5.90
N GLY A 457 25.05 13.74 -5.43
CA GLY A 457 25.68 15.05 -5.57
C GLY A 457 25.24 16.14 -4.60
N ASP A 458 26.05 17.20 -4.55
CA ASP A 458 25.85 18.45 -3.81
C ASP A 458 25.71 19.60 -4.85
N PRO A 459 24.79 20.57 -4.69
CA PRO A 459 23.99 20.86 -3.51
C PRO A 459 22.55 20.32 -3.54
N ALA A 460 21.86 20.43 -2.40
CA ALA A 460 20.44 20.09 -2.27
C ALA A 460 19.53 20.79 -3.31
N VAL A 461 18.71 20.00 -4.00
CA VAL A 461 17.67 20.50 -4.90
C VAL A 461 16.52 21.07 -4.06
N THR A 462 16.20 22.35 -4.26
CA THR A 462 15.17 23.08 -3.49
C THR A 462 14.07 23.58 -4.41
N SER A 463 12.82 23.45 -3.98
CA SER A 463 11.64 23.91 -4.71
C SER A 463 11.54 25.44 -4.78
N ALA A 464 10.63 25.94 -5.61
CA ALA A 464 10.09 27.29 -5.43
C ALA A 464 9.43 27.45 -4.04
N GLU A 465 9.40 28.68 -3.53
CA GLU A 465 8.70 29.02 -2.29
C GLU A 465 7.18 28.99 -2.49
N THR A 466 6.46 28.54 -1.46
CA THR A 466 5.01 28.72 -1.30
C THR A 466 4.75 29.63 -0.11
N GLU A 467 3.92 30.65 -0.33
CA GLU A 467 3.53 31.63 0.70
C GLU A 467 2.08 31.39 1.11
N GLY A 468 1.75 31.71 2.37
CA GLY A 468 0.38 31.71 2.85
C GLY A 468 0.23 32.37 4.22
N GLU A 469 -1.01 32.46 4.70
CA GLU A 469 -1.35 33.06 5.99
C GLU A 469 -2.33 32.14 6.75
N PHE A 470 -2.25 32.16 8.08
CA PHE A 470 -3.26 31.56 8.98
C PHE A 470 -3.52 32.48 10.18
N GLU A 471 -4.71 32.37 10.79
CA GLU A 471 -5.06 33.12 11.99
C GLU A 471 -4.92 32.23 13.23
N VAL A 472 -4.29 32.76 14.28
CA VAL A 472 -4.36 32.23 15.64
C VAL A 472 -5.39 33.07 16.40
N ALA A 473 -6.48 32.45 16.83
CA ALA A 473 -7.55 33.16 17.50
C ALA A 473 -7.26 33.34 19.01
N GLU A 474 -7.81 34.40 19.61
CA GLU A 474 -7.86 34.52 21.08
C GLU A 474 -8.62 33.36 21.74
N GLN A 475 -9.57 32.77 21.00
CA GLN A 475 -10.28 31.54 21.35
C GLN A 475 -10.68 30.81 20.05
N ALA A 476 -10.15 29.62 19.83
CA ALA A 476 -10.51 28.81 18.68
C ALA A 476 -11.97 28.30 18.80
N GLY A 477 -12.73 28.50 17.72
CA GLY A 477 -14.09 28.00 17.61
C GLY A 477 -14.14 26.47 17.53
N LEU A 478 -15.26 25.89 17.96
CA LEU A 478 -15.52 24.46 17.77
C LEU A 478 -15.82 24.18 16.29
N GLY A 479 -15.00 23.34 15.65
CA GLY A 479 -15.23 22.78 14.33
C GLY A 479 -15.46 21.26 14.41
N VAL A 480 -16.31 20.71 13.54
CA VAL A 480 -16.52 19.26 13.38
C VAL A 480 -16.12 18.88 11.96
N THR A 481 -15.06 18.10 11.81
CA THR A 481 -14.56 17.62 10.50
C THR A 481 -15.20 16.30 10.10
N TRP A 482 -15.59 15.47 11.08
CA TRP A 482 -16.28 14.21 10.83
C TRP A 482 -17.31 13.88 11.94
N PRO A 483 -18.46 13.27 11.63
CA PRO A 483 -18.97 12.97 10.29
C PRO A 483 -19.76 14.14 9.69
N ALA A 484 -19.93 14.13 8.37
CA ALA A 484 -20.81 15.07 7.69
C ALA A 484 -22.30 14.84 8.05
N PRO A 485 -23.16 15.88 7.94
CA PRO A 485 -24.60 15.75 8.13
C PRO A 485 -25.23 14.62 7.28
N GLY A 486 -26.17 13.87 7.86
CA GLY A 486 -26.82 12.73 7.21
C GLY A 486 -26.08 11.38 7.34
N HIS A 487 -24.84 11.36 7.85
CA HIS A 487 -24.05 10.15 8.05
C HIS A 487 -24.79 9.07 8.88
N VAL A 488 -24.51 7.80 8.58
CA VAL A 488 -25.13 6.64 9.25
C VAL A 488 -24.05 5.82 9.95
N SER A 489 -24.12 5.75 11.28
CA SER A 489 -23.24 4.88 12.07
C SER A 489 -23.58 3.40 11.82
N PRO A 490 -22.61 2.57 11.40
CA PRO A 490 -22.83 1.16 11.08
C PRO A 490 -22.80 0.24 12.32
N ASP A 491 -22.16 0.66 13.41
CA ASP A 491 -22.04 -0.09 14.67
C ASP A 491 -22.98 0.42 15.78
N GLY A 492 -23.81 1.43 15.47
CA GLY A 492 -24.71 2.09 16.41
C GLY A 492 -24.00 2.99 17.45
N ARG A 493 -22.68 3.15 17.35
CA ARG A 493 -21.88 4.02 18.21
C ARG A 493 -21.57 5.29 17.44
N LEU A 494 -21.77 6.42 18.11
CA LEU A 494 -21.40 7.70 17.55
C LEU A 494 -19.93 7.96 17.78
N ALA A 495 -19.22 8.37 16.74
CA ALA A 495 -17.90 8.97 16.83
C ALA A 495 -17.94 10.33 16.12
N PHE A 496 -17.07 11.24 16.54
CA PHE A 496 -16.92 12.58 15.99
C PHE A 496 -15.45 13.00 16.08
N GLU A 497 -15.00 13.78 15.13
CA GLU A 497 -13.66 14.36 15.07
C GLU A 497 -13.76 15.83 14.64
N GLY A 498 -12.80 16.64 15.05
CA GLY A 498 -12.83 18.06 14.76
C GLY A 498 -11.69 18.86 15.38
N THR A 499 -11.90 20.18 15.40
CA THR A 499 -10.97 21.17 15.95
C THR A 499 -11.63 22.00 17.03
N GLY A 500 -10.85 22.60 17.91
CA GLY A 500 -11.34 23.42 19.01
C GLY A 500 -10.25 24.14 19.78
N GLN A 501 -10.63 24.81 20.87
CA GLN A 501 -9.70 25.46 21.78
C GLN A 501 -8.89 24.42 22.56
N PRO A 502 -7.54 24.40 22.47
CA PRO A 502 -6.71 23.48 23.22
C PRO A 502 -7.03 23.44 24.72
N GLY A 503 -7.18 22.24 25.27
CA GLY A 503 -7.54 22.02 26.68
C GLY A 503 -9.00 22.28 27.05
N ALA A 504 -9.88 22.67 26.11
CA ALA A 504 -11.32 22.76 26.35
C ALA A 504 -11.98 21.36 26.35
N ASP A 505 -13.10 21.22 27.05
CA ASP A 505 -13.92 20.00 27.03
C ASP A 505 -14.94 20.09 25.88
N VAL A 506 -15.00 19.08 25.00
CA VAL A 506 -16.04 18.94 23.97
C VAL A 506 -17.03 17.86 24.41
N VAL A 507 -18.30 18.22 24.50
CA VAL A 507 -19.39 17.38 25.01
C VAL A 507 -20.40 17.09 23.90
N LEU A 508 -20.65 15.80 23.64
CA LEU A 508 -21.69 15.34 22.71
C LEU A 508 -23.02 15.15 23.43
N THR A 509 -24.04 15.87 22.97
CA THR A 509 -25.43 15.69 23.43
C THR A 509 -26.37 15.34 22.27
N VAL A 510 -27.37 14.49 22.55
CA VAL A 510 -28.44 14.17 21.58
C VAL A 510 -29.77 14.08 22.31
N GLY A 511 -30.73 14.93 21.95
CA GLY A 511 -32.01 15.03 22.64
C GLY A 511 -31.90 15.56 24.09
N GLY A 512 -30.84 16.33 24.38
CA GLY A 512 -30.56 16.89 25.71
C GLY A 512 -29.84 15.96 26.68
N ALA A 513 -29.44 14.75 26.28
CA ALA A 513 -28.63 13.84 27.09
C ALA A 513 -27.17 13.83 26.62
N GLU A 514 -26.21 14.03 27.54
CA GLU A 514 -24.77 13.81 27.31
C GLU A 514 -24.50 12.32 27.04
N LEU A 515 -23.77 12.03 25.96
CA LEU A 515 -23.42 10.67 25.53
C LEU A 515 -21.92 10.36 25.67
N ALA A 516 -21.09 11.38 25.51
CA ALA A 516 -19.65 11.32 25.70
C ALA A 516 -19.07 12.74 25.82
N ARG A 517 -17.84 12.79 26.32
CA ARG A 517 -16.99 13.97 26.35
C ARG A 517 -15.57 13.59 25.95
N THR A 518 -14.83 14.57 25.45
CA THR A 518 -13.39 14.50 25.21
C THR A 518 -12.77 15.85 25.56
N THR A 519 -11.45 15.93 25.62
CA THR A 519 -10.73 17.19 25.80
C THR A 519 -9.91 17.47 24.54
N VAL A 520 -9.88 18.72 24.08
CA VAL A 520 -9.10 19.12 22.89
C VAL A 520 -7.61 19.02 23.18
N GLY A 521 -6.87 18.42 22.26
CA GLY A 521 -5.41 18.30 22.30
C GLY A 521 -4.70 19.66 22.26
N ALA A 522 -3.41 19.64 22.59
CA ALA A 522 -2.57 20.85 22.54
C ALA A 522 -2.46 21.42 21.12
N ASP A 523 -2.57 20.56 20.12
CA ASP A 523 -2.59 20.79 18.67
C ASP A 523 -3.93 21.38 18.16
N GLY A 524 -4.94 21.52 19.03
CA GLY A 524 -6.28 21.98 18.69
C GLY A 524 -7.18 20.91 18.06
N THR A 525 -6.75 19.64 17.96
CA THR A 525 -7.59 18.56 17.43
C THR A 525 -8.33 17.82 18.55
N TRP A 526 -9.45 17.17 18.22
CA TRP A 526 -10.13 16.27 19.15
C TRP A 526 -10.83 15.11 18.45
N SER A 527 -10.91 13.98 19.16
CA SER A 527 -11.69 12.80 18.78
C SER A 527 -12.55 12.36 19.97
N LEU A 528 -13.80 12.01 19.68
CA LEU A 528 -14.82 11.66 20.68
C LEU A 528 -15.61 10.44 20.19
N ARG A 529 -15.75 9.42 21.04
CA ARG A 529 -16.61 8.24 20.76
C ARG A 529 -17.55 7.94 21.93
N ALA A 530 -18.83 7.77 21.62
CA ALA A 530 -19.86 7.37 22.56
C ALA A 530 -19.62 5.93 23.08
N GLY A 531 -19.64 5.76 24.40
CA GLY A 531 -19.39 4.47 25.05
C GLY A 531 -20.53 3.46 24.89
N SER A 532 -21.76 3.94 24.70
CA SER A 532 -22.97 3.14 24.51
C SER A 532 -23.53 3.25 23.09
N GLU A 533 -24.07 2.15 22.61
CA GLU A 533 -24.87 2.12 21.37
C GLU A 533 -26.18 2.89 21.55
N ARG A 534 -26.59 3.58 20.49
CA ARG A 534 -27.85 4.33 20.43
C ARG A 534 -28.94 3.47 19.76
N PRO A 535 -30.22 3.63 20.14
CA PRO A 535 -31.34 3.08 19.38
C PRO A 535 -31.32 3.57 17.93
N ALA A 536 -31.84 2.73 17.02
CA ALA A 536 -31.95 3.06 15.60
C ALA A 536 -32.89 4.25 15.33
N GLY A 537 -32.60 4.98 14.25
CA GLY A 537 -33.35 6.17 13.82
C GLY A 537 -32.44 7.37 13.53
N ARG A 538 -33.06 8.49 13.16
CA ARG A 538 -32.43 9.78 12.86
C ARG A 538 -32.45 10.74 14.05
N PHE A 539 -31.41 11.56 14.18
CA PHE A 539 -31.33 12.63 15.18
C PHE A 539 -30.30 13.70 14.80
N ASP A 540 -30.45 14.88 15.39
CA ASP A 540 -29.42 15.91 15.36
C ASP A 540 -28.48 15.73 16.55
N ALA A 541 -27.17 15.74 16.29
CA ALA A 541 -26.13 15.67 17.29
C ALA A 541 -25.59 17.07 17.57
N VAL A 542 -25.58 17.48 18.85
CA VAL A 542 -25.15 18.80 19.28
C VAL A 542 -23.85 18.63 20.07
N LEU A 543 -22.77 19.20 19.57
CA LEU A 543 -21.47 19.23 20.22
C LEU A 543 -21.24 20.62 20.79
N THR A 544 -20.87 20.70 22.07
CA THR A 544 -20.59 21.96 22.76
C THR A 544 -19.17 21.91 23.34
N GLN A 545 -18.39 22.93 23.04
CA GLN A 545 -17.06 23.18 23.61
C GLN A 545 -17.22 24.09 24.82
N HIS A 546 -16.73 23.64 25.97
CA HIS A 546 -16.64 24.41 27.19
C HIS A 546 -15.18 24.81 27.44
N VAL A 547 -14.89 26.10 27.25
CA VAL A 547 -13.56 26.67 27.56
C VAL A 547 -13.50 27.05 29.03
N ALA A 548 -12.60 26.42 29.79
CA ALA A 548 -12.39 26.78 31.19
C ALA A 548 -11.77 28.18 31.31
N GLU A 549 -12.29 29.01 32.24
CA GLU A 549 -11.65 30.28 32.56
C GLU A 549 -10.23 30.04 33.14
N THR A 550 -9.26 30.80 32.66
CA THR A 550 -7.80 30.75 32.94
C THR A 550 -7.00 29.50 32.54
N PHE A 551 -6.29 29.61 31.41
CA PHE A 551 -4.91 29.11 31.29
C PHE A 551 -3.94 30.19 31.80
N ALA A 552 -3.46 30.05 33.04
CA ALA A 552 -2.37 30.88 33.53
C ALA A 552 -1.03 30.32 33.03
N ALA A 553 -0.52 30.84 31.91
CA ALA A 553 0.85 30.60 31.48
C ALA A 553 1.82 31.26 32.48
N THR A 554 2.31 30.48 33.46
CA THR A 554 3.26 30.99 34.46
C THR A 554 4.68 31.07 33.88
N THR A 555 4.95 32.13 33.12
CA THR A 555 6.32 32.59 32.88
C THR A 555 6.84 33.38 34.10
N GLY A 556 8.15 33.33 34.33
CA GLY A 556 8.75 33.66 35.63
C GLY A 556 8.79 35.16 35.96
N THR A 557 8.49 35.46 37.22
CA THR A 557 8.98 36.60 38.01
C THR A 557 9.48 37.84 37.27
N ASP A 558 8.61 38.84 37.13
CA ASP A 558 8.79 40.09 37.88
C ASP A 558 7.44 40.84 38.02
N ALA A 559 7.25 41.51 39.15
CA ALA A 559 5.94 42.07 39.51
C ALA A 559 5.85 43.58 39.22
N ALA A 560 5.04 43.99 38.24
CA ALA A 560 4.15 45.17 38.30
C ALA A 560 3.42 45.50 36.97
N ASP A 561 2.53 44.63 36.49
CA ASP A 561 1.15 45.05 36.11
C ASP A 561 0.27 43.80 35.96
N THR A 562 -0.76 43.64 36.82
CA THR A 562 -1.71 42.53 36.67
C THR A 562 -2.91 43.01 35.87
N ALA A 563 -2.70 43.18 34.57
CA ALA A 563 -3.79 43.26 33.61
C ALA A 563 -4.58 41.95 33.70
N THR A 564 -5.70 41.98 34.42
CA THR A 564 -6.62 40.85 34.48
C THR A 564 -7.38 40.83 33.17
N ALA A 565 -6.85 40.11 32.18
CA ALA A 565 -7.59 39.78 30.97
C ALA A 565 -8.77 38.87 31.37
N THR A 566 -9.95 39.46 31.57
CA THR A 566 -11.20 38.72 31.55
C THR A 566 -11.45 38.26 30.12
N SER A 567 -10.87 37.12 29.74
CA SER A 567 -11.33 36.34 28.59
C SER A 567 -12.78 35.93 28.87
N GLU A 568 -13.71 36.25 27.98
CA GLU A 568 -15.10 35.82 28.14
C GLU A 568 -15.19 34.28 28.03
N SER A 569 -15.92 33.66 28.96
CA SER A 569 -16.25 32.24 28.89
C SER A 569 -17.14 31.98 27.67
N GLY A 570 -16.55 31.49 26.58
CA GLY A 570 -17.24 31.21 25.33
C GLY A 570 -17.58 29.73 25.20
N ASP A 571 -18.85 29.39 25.42
CA ASP A 571 -19.38 28.10 25.01
C ASP A 571 -19.66 28.12 23.49
N ALA A 572 -18.86 27.41 22.70
CA ALA A 572 -19.09 27.25 21.26
C ALA A 572 -19.92 25.99 21.00
N THR A 573 -20.89 26.02 20.07
CA THR A 573 -21.77 24.87 19.79
C THR A 573 -21.96 24.65 18.29
N VAL A 574 -21.85 23.39 17.86
CA VAL A 574 -22.08 22.93 16.48
C VAL A 574 -23.13 21.82 16.47
N THR A 575 -24.07 21.88 15.52
CA THR A 575 -25.08 20.84 15.31
C THR A 575 -24.82 20.09 14.01
N VAL A 576 -24.54 18.78 14.11
CA VAL A 576 -24.49 17.87 12.97
C VAL A 576 -25.88 17.28 12.75
N ALA A 577 -26.55 17.69 11.68
CA ALA A 577 -27.93 17.34 11.43
C ALA A 577 -28.13 15.94 10.83
N ASN A 578 -29.27 15.31 11.12
CA ASN A 578 -29.73 14.05 10.51
C ASN A 578 -28.78 12.84 10.63
N VAL A 579 -27.94 12.80 11.67
CA VAL A 579 -27.11 11.62 11.97
C VAL A 579 -28.03 10.41 12.21
N GLY A 580 -27.70 9.28 11.60
CA GLY A 580 -28.48 8.06 11.65
C GLY A 580 -27.78 6.92 12.38
N VAL A 581 -28.59 6.06 13.01
CA VAL A 581 -28.18 4.70 13.39
C VAL A 581 -29.09 3.72 12.68
N ALA A 582 -28.51 2.89 11.81
CA ALA A 582 -29.27 1.87 11.10
C ALA A 582 -29.74 0.77 12.08
N PRO A 583 -30.97 0.25 11.93
CA PRO A 583 -31.37 -0.92 12.70
C PRO A 583 -30.55 -2.14 12.27
N GLY A 584 -30.08 -2.95 13.23
CA GLY A 584 -29.47 -4.25 12.94
C GLY A 584 -30.45 -5.19 12.22
N ALA A 585 -29.96 -6.28 11.63
CA ALA A 585 -30.83 -7.25 10.95
C ALA A 585 -31.88 -7.84 11.91
N PRO A 586 -33.17 -7.95 11.53
CA PRO A 586 -34.20 -8.54 12.36
C PRO A 586 -34.02 -10.05 12.45
N VAL A 587 -34.60 -10.67 13.49
CA VAL A 587 -34.55 -12.12 13.71
C VAL A 587 -35.92 -12.73 13.42
N VAL A 588 -36.00 -13.67 12.48
CA VAL A 588 -37.15 -14.55 12.31
C VAL A 588 -37.03 -15.70 13.31
N SER A 589 -37.97 -15.83 14.24
CA SER A 589 -37.88 -16.77 15.38
C SER A 589 -38.89 -17.91 15.36
N ALA A 590 -40.00 -17.79 14.63
CA ALA A 590 -40.94 -18.88 14.41
C ALA A 590 -41.76 -18.70 13.11
N PRO A 591 -42.17 -19.81 12.46
CA PRO A 591 -41.80 -21.20 12.73
C PRO A 591 -40.36 -21.50 12.29
N LEU A 592 -39.78 -22.58 12.83
CA LEU A 592 -38.43 -23.06 12.49
C LEU A 592 -38.45 -24.55 12.18
N GLY A 593 -37.65 -24.98 11.20
CA GLY A 593 -37.50 -26.40 10.88
C GLY A 593 -38.75 -27.02 10.26
N ARG A 594 -39.09 -28.25 10.65
CA ARG A 594 -40.22 -28.99 10.09
C ARG A 594 -41.50 -28.73 10.89
N ILE A 595 -42.58 -28.34 10.21
CA ILE A 595 -43.88 -28.02 10.82
C ILE A 595 -45.05 -28.72 10.13
N GLU A 596 -46.17 -28.82 10.83
CA GLU A 596 -47.45 -29.26 10.26
C GLU A 596 -48.14 -28.11 9.51
N PRO A 597 -48.98 -28.40 8.49
CA PRO A 597 -49.69 -27.37 7.72
C PRO A 597 -50.57 -26.41 8.56
N ALA A 598 -50.99 -26.81 9.77
CA ALA A 598 -51.80 -25.98 10.66
C ALA A 598 -51.03 -24.76 11.21
N ASP A 599 -49.71 -24.87 11.37
CA ASP A 599 -48.86 -23.83 11.94
C ASP A 599 -48.25 -22.90 10.87
N ALA A 600 -48.41 -23.25 9.59
CA ALA A 600 -47.78 -22.61 8.43
C ALA A 600 -48.35 -21.23 8.03
N ALA A 601 -49.10 -20.55 8.91
CA ALA A 601 -49.90 -19.36 8.58
C ALA A 601 -49.44 -18.05 9.24
N VAL A 602 -48.52 -18.09 10.20
CA VAL A 602 -48.06 -16.92 10.97
C VAL A 602 -46.56 -16.98 11.16
N LEU A 603 -45.86 -15.91 10.80
CA LEU A 603 -44.45 -15.71 11.07
C LEU A 603 -44.28 -14.78 12.28
N ARG A 604 -43.21 -14.98 13.05
CA ARG A 604 -42.87 -14.21 14.25
C ARG A 604 -41.38 -13.97 14.33
N GLY A 605 -41.01 -12.92 15.04
CA GLY A 605 -39.61 -12.57 15.24
C GLY A 605 -39.37 -11.46 16.25
N ALA A 606 -38.13 -10.99 16.27
CA ALA A 606 -37.68 -9.82 17.00
C ALA A 606 -37.07 -8.80 16.03
N GLY A 607 -37.16 -7.52 16.37
CA GLY A 607 -36.66 -6.37 15.63
C GLY A 607 -36.38 -5.20 16.56
N ALA A 608 -36.01 -4.05 16.00
CA ALA A 608 -35.92 -2.80 16.75
C ALA A 608 -37.34 -2.32 17.13
N PRO A 609 -37.58 -1.86 18.37
CA PRO A 609 -38.90 -1.38 18.78
C PRO A 609 -39.45 -0.27 17.87
N GLY A 610 -40.70 -0.41 17.41
CA GLY A 610 -41.34 0.52 16.49
C GLY A 610 -40.88 0.43 15.02
N ALA A 611 -39.96 -0.49 14.68
CA ALA A 611 -39.52 -0.66 13.30
C ALA A 611 -40.62 -1.27 12.42
N THR A 612 -40.70 -0.82 11.16
CA THR A 612 -41.47 -1.53 10.13
C THR A 612 -40.66 -2.74 9.69
N VAL A 613 -41.18 -3.94 9.91
CA VAL A 613 -40.55 -5.20 9.49
C VAL A 613 -41.19 -5.67 8.18
N ALA A 614 -40.36 -5.84 7.16
CA ALA A 614 -40.71 -6.35 5.84
C ALA A 614 -40.26 -7.81 5.74
N VAL A 615 -41.17 -8.73 5.44
CA VAL A 615 -40.92 -10.18 5.39
C VAL A 615 -41.24 -10.71 4.00
N ARG A 616 -40.34 -11.51 3.44
CA ARG A 616 -40.49 -12.20 2.15
C ARG A 616 -40.33 -13.70 2.33
N VAL A 617 -41.15 -14.46 1.61
CA VAL A 617 -41.14 -15.94 1.65
C VAL A 617 -41.23 -16.50 0.24
N ALA A 618 -40.34 -17.42 -0.10
CA ALA A 618 -40.36 -18.16 -1.35
C ALA A 618 -40.14 -19.66 -1.12
N ALA A 619 -40.54 -20.48 -2.09
CA ALA A 619 -40.08 -21.86 -2.16
C ALA A 619 -38.54 -21.90 -2.31
N SER A 620 -37.89 -22.94 -1.78
CA SER A 620 -36.42 -22.98 -1.68
C SER A 620 -35.65 -23.07 -3.01
N ASP A 621 -36.36 -23.24 -4.13
CA ASP A 621 -35.88 -23.25 -5.51
C ASP A 621 -36.18 -21.94 -6.27
N ALA A 622 -36.85 -20.98 -5.63
CA ALA A 622 -37.17 -19.66 -6.17
C ALA A 622 -36.39 -18.54 -5.47
N ASP A 623 -36.26 -17.39 -6.14
CA ASP A 623 -35.61 -16.21 -5.57
C ASP A 623 -36.52 -15.52 -4.53
N VAL A 624 -36.06 -15.49 -3.27
CA VAL A 624 -36.77 -14.86 -2.15
C VAL A 624 -36.76 -13.33 -2.23
N ALA A 625 -35.81 -12.71 -2.94
CA ALA A 625 -35.80 -11.26 -3.15
C ALA A 625 -36.94 -10.81 -4.09
N ALA A 626 -37.33 -11.66 -5.05
CA ALA A 626 -38.43 -11.42 -5.97
C ALA A 626 -39.83 -11.71 -5.36
N ALA A 627 -39.91 -12.35 -4.19
CA ALA A 627 -41.17 -12.71 -3.56
C ALA A 627 -41.95 -11.48 -3.02
N PRO A 628 -43.30 -11.52 -2.97
CA PRO A 628 -44.11 -10.44 -2.39
C PRO A 628 -43.71 -10.09 -0.95
N GLU A 629 -43.73 -8.81 -0.64
CA GLU A 629 -43.37 -8.29 0.68
C GLU A 629 -44.60 -8.12 1.57
N LEU A 630 -44.55 -8.73 2.75
CA LEU A 630 -45.54 -8.55 3.81
C LEU A 630 -44.95 -7.62 4.88
N ARG A 631 -45.70 -6.60 5.30
CA ARG A 631 -45.25 -5.64 6.31
C ARG A 631 -46.00 -5.80 7.63
N THR A 632 -45.29 -5.60 8.72
CA THR A 632 -45.82 -5.49 10.09
C THR A 632 -44.97 -4.49 10.88
N GLU A 633 -45.42 -4.10 12.08
CA GLU A 633 -44.67 -3.20 12.97
C GLU A 633 -44.19 -3.99 14.19
N ALA A 634 -42.94 -3.77 14.59
CA ALA A 634 -42.40 -4.33 15.83
C ALA A 634 -42.94 -3.56 17.04
N ALA A 635 -43.48 -4.28 18.03
CA ALA A 635 -43.98 -3.69 19.26
C ALA A 635 -42.87 -3.04 20.10
N GLY A 636 -43.24 -2.34 21.17
CA GLY A 636 -42.30 -1.65 22.07
C GLY A 636 -41.28 -2.56 22.77
N ASP A 637 -41.49 -3.88 22.79
CA ASP A 637 -40.55 -4.91 23.27
C ASP A 637 -39.70 -5.53 22.14
N GLY A 638 -39.80 -5.01 20.92
CA GLY A 638 -39.15 -5.51 19.71
C GLY A 638 -39.83 -6.73 19.08
N SER A 639 -40.88 -7.29 19.68
CA SER A 639 -41.56 -8.46 19.12
C SER A 639 -42.42 -8.10 17.90
N TRP A 640 -42.38 -8.93 16.86
CA TRP A 640 -43.24 -8.77 15.69
C TRP A 640 -43.94 -10.07 15.29
N SER A 641 -45.08 -9.92 14.63
CA SER A 641 -45.83 -11.02 14.04
C SER A 641 -46.50 -10.57 12.76
N VAL A 642 -46.48 -11.42 11.73
CA VAL A 642 -47.19 -11.19 10.48
C VAL A 642 -47.96 -12.46 10.10
N ARG A 643 -49.19 -12.29 9.63
CA ARG A 643 -50.04 -13.38 9.14
C ARG A 643 -49.94 -13.43 7.62
N LEU A 644 -49.77 -14.63 7.08
CA LEU A 644 -49.74 -14.84 5.63
C LEU A 644 -51.16 -14.85 5.07
N ASP A 645 -51.36 -14.29 3.86
CA ASP A 645 -52.65 -14.31 3.16
C ASP A 645 -53.13 -15.74 2.86
N ALA A 646 -52.19 -16.65 2.59
CA ALA A 646 -52.38 -18.08 2.51
C ALA A 646 -51.29 -18.80 3.34
N PRO A 647 -51.60 -19.88 4.07
CA PRO A 647 -50.59 -20.71 4.71
C PRO A 647 -49.59 -21.28 3.69
N LEU A 648 -48.32 -21.45 4.09
CA LEU A 648 -47.30 -22.02 3.24
C LEU A 648 -47.69 -23.44 2.80
N ALA A 649 -47.55 -23.72 1.50
CA ALA A 649 -47.81 -25.03 0.92
C ALA A 649 -46.81 -26.08 1.42
N ALA A 650 -47.16 -27.37 1.34
CA ALA A 650 -46.26 -28.46 1.69
C ALA A 650 -44.95 -28.40 0.86
N GLY A 651 -43.82 -28.59 1.54
CA GLY A 651 -42.48 -28.44 0.97
C GLY A 651 -41.63 -27.38 1.69
N ARG A 652 -40.44 -27.12 1.13
CA ARG A 652 -39.40 -26.30 1.74
C ARG A 652 -39.46 -24.85 1.27
N HIS A 653 -39.48 -23.92 2.23
CA HIS A 653 -39.51 -22.47 2.02
C HIS A 653 -38.32 -21.79 2.68
N VAL A 654 -37.95 -20.62 2.15
CA VAL A 654 -36.96 -19.70 2.70
C VAL A 654 -37.67 -18.40 3.09
N VAL A 655 -37.47 -17.97 4.33
CA VAL A 655 -37.99 -16.73 4.90
C VAL A 655 -36.81 -15.78 5.13
N VAL A 656 -36.94 -14.55 4.66
CA VAL A 656 -36.00 -13.44 4.93
C VAL A 656 -36.80 -12.22 5.37
N ALA A 657 -36.28 -11.49 6.35
CA ALA A 657 -36.87 -10.24 6.81
C ALA A 657 -35.84 -9.10 6.80
N THR A 658 -36.28 -7.89 6.44
CA THR A 658 -35.56 -6.63 6.71
C THR A 658 -36.41 -5.78 7.65
N GLN A 659 -35.83 -4.75 8.25
CA GLN A 659 -36.59 -3.78 9.01
C GLN A 659 -36.11 -2.35 8.74
N SER A 660 -37.00 -1.38 8.90
CA SER A 660 -36.68 0.03 8.76
C SER A 660 -37.17 0.88 9.92
N VAL A 661 -36.36 1.86 10.30
CA VAL A 661 -36.69 2.94 11.24
C VAL A 661 -36.36 4.24 10.53
N ASP A 662 -37.31 5.18 10.49
CA ASP A 662 -37.26 6.35 9.61
C ASP A 662 -37.00 5.95 8.14
N ASP A 663 -35.99 6.55 7.49
CA ASP A 663 -35.51 6.20 6.15
C ASP A 663 -34.43 5.09 6.15
N LEU A 664 -33.97 4.66 7.32
CA LEU A 664 -32.87 3.71 7.48
C LEU A 664 -33.37 2.27 7.43
N THR A 665 -32.75 1.45 6.58
CA THR A 665 -33.08 0.02 6.40
C THR A 665 -31.95 -0.86 6.89
N SER A 666 -32.28 -1.98 7.55
CA SER A 666 -31.32 -2.98 8.01
C SER A 666 -30.77 -3.84 6.88
N GLU A 667 -29.63 -4.48 7.14
CA GLU A 667 -29.26 -5.71 6.44
C GLU A 667 -30.38 -6.78 6.56
N PRO A 668 -30.51 -7.71 5.60
CA PRO A 668 -31.44 -8.82 5.70
C PRO A 668 -31.11 -9.77 6.86
N SER A 669 -32.16 -10.36 7.43
CA SER A 669 -32.05 -11.44 8.40
C SER A 669 -31.26 -12.62 7.83
N ALA A 670 -30.63 -13.41 8.71
CA ALA A 670 -30.21 -14.75 8.31
C ALA A 670 -31.41 -15.52 7.72
N PRO A 671 -31.25 -16.21 6.58
CA PRO A 671 -32.37 -16.90 5.92
C PRO A 671 -32.84 -18.09 6.77
N VAL A 672 -34.12 -18.08 7.13
CA VAL A 672 -34.76 -19.16 7.90
C VAL A 672 -35.41 -20.15 6.95
N VAL A 673 -35.14 -21.43 7.17
CA VAL A 673 -35.71 -22.53 6.39
C VAL A 673 -36.86 -23.19 7.15
N VAL A 674 -38.00 -23.36 6.48
CA VAL A 674 -39.19 -24.04 6.99
C VAL A 674 -39.56 -25.18 6.04
N ASP A 675 -39.76 -26.39 6.55
CA ASP A 675 -40.27 -27.56 5.80
C ASP A 675 -41.70 -27.87 6.27
N VAL A 676 -42.69 -27.61 5.42
CA VAL A 676 -44.09 -27.88 5.74
C VAL A 676 -44.42 -29.32 5.34
N ALA A 677 -44.83 -30.14 6.30
CA ALA A 677 -45.15 -31.54 6.09
C ALA A 677 -46.29 -31.73 5.07
N ALA A 678 -46.16 -32.72 4.19
CA ALA A 678 -47.26 -33.12 3.33
C ALA A 678 -48.38 -33.77 4.16
N PRO A 679 -49.67 -33.46 3.89
CA PRO A 679 -50.78 -34.04 4.63
C PRO A 679 -50.79 -35.57 4.49
N ALA A 680 -50.99 -36.28 5.61
CA ALA A 680 -50.99 -37.73 5.63
C ALA A 680 -52.14 -38.27 4.75
N ARG A 681 -51.84 -39.19 3.83
CA ARG A 681 -52.89 -39.93 3.10
C ARG A 681 -53.62 -40.84 4.07
N ALA A 682 -54.93 -40.71 4.15
CA ALA A 682 -55.79 -41.59 4.92
C ALA A 682 -56.04 -42.89 4.13
N ASP A 683 -55.09 -43.82 4.16
CA ASP A 683 -55.26 -45.16 3.58
C ASP A 683 -56.19 -46.00 4.46
N GLY A 684 -57.49 -45.96 4.11
CA GLY A 684 -58.56 -46.67 4.82
C GLY A 684 -59.52 -47.39 3.87
N GLY A 685 -59.15 -48.59 3.41
CA GLY A 685 -60.01 -49.48 2.61
C GLY A 685 -59.44 -50.92 2.62
N PRO A 686 -60.23 -51.97 2.92
CA PRO A 686 -59.69 -53.26 3.37
C PRO A 686 -59.35 -54.27 2.26
N VAL A 687 -58.57 -55.29 2.65
CA VAL A 687 -58.04 -56.38 1.81
C VAL A 687 -59.00 -57.60 1.77
N ALA A 688 -58.84 -58.42 0.71
CA ALA A 688 -59.32 -59.80 0.49
C ALA A 688 -60.67 -59.93 -0.28
N VAL A 689 -60.90 -60.92 -1.17
CA VAL A 689 -60.19 -62.17 -1.53
C VAL A 689 -60.27 -62.39 -3.07
N GLU A 690 -59.31 -63.13 -3.66
CA GLU A 690 -59.32 -63.71 -5.03
C GLU A 690 -60.43 -64.78 -5.26
N PRO A 691 -60.74 -65.30 -6.50
CA PRO A 691 -59.79 -65.60 -7.59
C PRO A 691 -60.22 -65.60 -9.08
N ALA A 692 -59.19 -65.75 -9.94
CA ALA A 692 -59.11 -66.54 -11.21
C ALA A 692 -60.03 -66.28 -12.42
N ALA A 693 -59.42 -65.76 -13.51
CA ALA A 693 -59.32 -66.34 -14.87
C ALA A 693 -58.47 -65.36 -15.74
N GLU A 694 -57.39 -65.76 -16.40
CA GLU A 694 -57.37 -66.15 -17.84
C GLU A 694 -58.31 -65.29 -18.71
N ASP A 695 -57.85 -64.50 -19.69
CA ASP A 695 -57.08 -64.96 -20.86
C ASP A 695 -56.51 -63.78 -21.71
N GLY A 696 -55.58 -64.10 -22.63
CA GLY A 696 -55.19 -63.46 -23.90
C GLY A 696 -55.23 -61.93 -24.16
N GLY A 697 -54.15 -61.37 -24.75
CA GLY A 697 -54.28 -60.13 -25.55
C GLY A 697 -53.06 -59.24 -25.83
N LEU A 698 -52.02 -59.75 -26.50
CA LEU A 698 -51.22 -58.91 -27.45
C LEU A 698 -51.99 -58.84 -28.80
N PRO A 699 -51.68 -57.94 -29.78
CA PRO A 699 -50.43 -57.19 -29.97
C PRO A 699 -50.57 -55.74 -30.51
N GLY A 700 -49.42 -55.10 -30.81
CA GLY A 700 -49.30 -53.94 -31.71
C GLY A 700 -48.70 -52.70 -31.04
N GLY A 701 -47.53 -52.18 -31.41
CA GLY A 701 -46.52 -52.65 -32.36
C GLY A 701 -45.94 -51.51 -33.19
N ALA A 702 -44.61 -51.53 -33.41
CA ALA A 702 -43.86 -50.74 -34.41
C ALA A 702 -43.85 -49.19 -34.22
N LEU A 703 -42.85 -48.43 -34.68
CA LEU A 703 -41.48 -48.71 -35.15
C LEU A 703 -40.69 -47.38 -35.13
N ALA A 704 -39.35 -47.45 -35.13
CA ALA A 704 -38.35 -46.46 -35.61
C ALA A 704 -38.59 -44.94 -35.38
N GLY A 705 -37.65 -44.13 -34.89
CA GLY A 705 -36.20 -44.32 -34.83
C GLY A 705 -35.48 -43.51 -35.92
N ALA A 706 -34.70 -42.50 -35.52
CA ALA A 706 -33.60 -41.92 -36.28
C ALA A 706 -32.72 -41.08 -35.35
N ALA A 707 -31.42 -41.40 -35.29
CA ALA A 707 -30.42 -40.50 -34.74
C ALA A 707 -29.94 -39.54 -35.86
N GLY A 708 -29.64 -38.30 -35.51
CA GLY A 708 -29.10 -37.30 -36.43
C GLY A 708 -28.37 -36.21 -35.68
N ILE A 709 -27.03 -36.32 -35.63
CA ILE A 709 -26.15 -35.32 -35.02
C ILE A 709 -25.91 -34.19 -36.03
N LEU A 710 -26.03 -32.94 -35.59
CA LEU A 710 -25.21 -31.83 -36.09
C LEU A 710 -25.07 -30.75 -34.99
N VAL A 711 -23.93 -30.07 -34.98
CA VAL A 711 -23.44 -29.21 -33.89
C VAL A 711 -23.60 -27.73 -34.25
N ALA A 712 -24.01 -26.88 -33.30
CA ALA A 712 -23.65 -25.46 -33.28
C ALA A 712 -23.80 -24.80 -31.89
N GLY A 713 -22.70 -24.18 -31.43
CA GLY A 713 -22.53 -23.06 -30.48
C GLY A 713 -23.64 -22.62 -29.53
N ALA A 714 -23.30 -22.54 -28.23
CA ALA A 714 -23.03 -21.27 -27.53
C ALA A 714 -22.74 -21.54 -26.04
N ALA A 715 -21.64 -20.98 -25.52
CA ALA A 715 -21.36 -20.94 -24.09
C ALA A 715 -21.68 -19.55 -23.55
N ALA A 716 -22.26 -19.48 -22.35
CA ALA A 716 -22.23 -18.32 -21.47
C ALA A 716 -22.24 -18.82 -20.03
N ALA A 717 -21.33 -18.32 -19.20
CA ALA A 717 -21.08 -18.82 -17.86
C ALA A 717 -21.75 -17.97 -16.79
N ALA A 718 -22.04 -18.58 -15.64
CA ALA A 718 -21.94 -17.93 -14.32
C ALA A 718 -21.95 -19.01 -13.22
N SER A 719 -20.81 -19.24 -12.57
CA SER A 719 -20.73 -20.06 -11.35
C SER A 719 -19.87 -19.34 -10.32
N ILE A 720 -20.53 -18.56 -9.46
CA ILE A 720 -19.90 -17.87 -8.33
C ILE A 720 -19.83 -18.85 -7.16
N VAL A 721 -18.62 -19.28 -6.80
CA VAL A 721 -18.38 -20.15 -5.65
C VAL A 721 -17.67 -19.35 -4.56
N TRP A 722 -18.42 -18.99 -3.52
CA TRP A 722 -17.88 -18.39 -2.31
C TRP A 722 -17.44 -19.49 -1.34
N ARG A 723 -16.16 -19.52 -0.97
CA ARG A 723 -15.64 -20.41 0.09
C ARG A 723 -14.80 -19.64 1.10
N ARG A 724 -15.45 -19.16 2.17
CA ARG A 724 -14.78 -18.94 3.45
C ARG A 724 -14.22 -20.28 3.96
N ARG A 725 -12.91 -20.36 4.21
CA ARG A 725 -12.35 -21.40 5.10
C ARG A 725 -12.33 -20.86 6.52
N ARG A 726 -12.94 -21.59 7.46
CA ARG A 726 -12.67 -21.44 8.89
C ARG A 726 -11.65 -22.49 9.33
N THR A 727 -10.96 -22.10 10.39
CA THR A 727 -9.97 -22.81 11.19
C THR A 727 -10.32 -24.24 11.64
N ALA A 728 -9.25 -25.02 11.84
CA ALA A 728 -9.06 -26.12 12.79
C ALA A 728 -9.97 -27.38 12.71
N GLY A 729 -9.32 -28.53 12.53
CA GLY A 729 -9.93 -29.86 12.52
C GLY A 729 -9.01 -30.88 11.83
#